data_AF-A0A924G2D8-F1
#
_entry.id   AF-A0A924G2D8-F1
#
_cell.length_a   1.000
_cell.length_b   1.000
_cell.length_c   1.000
_cell.angle_alpha   90.00
_cell.angle_beta   90.00
_cell.angle_gamma   90.00
#
_symmetry.space_group_name_H-M   'P 1'
#
loop_
_entity.id
_entity.type
_entity.pdbx_description
1 polymer ?
#
loop_
_entity_poly.entity_id
_entity_poly.type
_entity_poly.pdbx_seq_one_letter_code
_entity_poly.pdbx_strand_id
1 'polypeptide(L)'
;MMRKLHTLLYLLFACSAIIAQPLRPKELPMPKVPSMRMLHHDYIDNNQKLILKLDGKDDSLFTPSKNDTINKQITDILMVTVNNMQVKVETSTVLDENGKYKWLRAINDMLTAFISGYRVKNFKGILLGDLITAYDEAMAAEWKKQSIKSIVERNEIEIGQVLVENFGLRNNVGIPASKDALLLKNCYRYPKKVMSILNTNPQVYFADSIVKSIAYSDPEQLYKYAAAPNALGKKIQSVNDPLVKTIGLLALMKTGRQYFPFLDNLFHNKITIDSIGKVINDTTAYYKLLVKTQIEYTGRMQKKDTPLVMNALTAKLKFKTIENYVTEINALHEEKSEKVRFKSLNPLSPEDLYYVAVLGEEEIYTSSYVNGVYPRIFQRMKVASADTLLDMVNYDYYRRFIKMAANYNTLDNFLTHMEKPSAEKLMKNFVNGLENTRTLEAAVDVADSYGSIYNPVVKKIVLDQINENLMESEKSNNKRGQTIYSLLSIIFLSLDSTAKIDLPSRLGIDGVYDMPASKLQDSSGRIIIQQFFYGDKDGQGIFNSFFKHYPSSNWKKVDKPEWVELSSTKGKPITIYCNKPLDNEQSLDAKAQENLGRYLEQNNIEPTVVIHRGHSYFVKGTIDQLPTSAKVILLGSCGGYQSLSEILESCPSAQIIAT
;
A
#
# COMPACT_ATOMS: atom_id res chain seq x y z
N MET A 1 12.46 -32.18 -20.39
CA MET A 1 13.58 -33.04 -19.94
C MET A 1 14.06 -32.77 -18.51
N MET A 2 13.87 -31.56 -17.94
CA MET A 2 14.34 -31.19 -16.59
C MET A 2 13.49 -31.70 -15.39
N ARG A 3 12.30 -32.27 -15.62
CA ARG A 3 11.44 -32.77 -14.52
C ARG A 3 11.74 -34.19 -14.04
N LYS A 4 12.48 -35.01 -14.81
CA LYS A 4 12.87 -36.38 -14.40
C LYS A 4 14.21 -36.46 -13.67
N LEU A 5 15.00 -35.38 -13.65
CA LEU A 5 16.28 -35.32 -12.93
C LEU A 5 16.10 -34.96 -11.44
N HIS A 6 15.01 -34.28 -11.09
CA HIS A 6 14.71 -33.89 -9.71
C HIS A 6 14.23 -35.05 -8.84
N THR A 7 13.58 -36.06 -9.43
CA THR A 7 13.08 -37.24 -8.69
C THR A 7 14.17 -38.27 -8.41
N LEU A 8 15.22 -38.34 -9.23
CA LEU A 8 16.35 -39.26 -9.02
C LEU A 8 17.35 -38.72 -7.97
N LEU A 9 17.46 -37.39 -7.82
CA LEU A 9 18.35 -36.77 -6.82
C LEU A 9 17.79 -36.88 -5.39
N TYR A 10 16.46 -36.98 -5.24
CA TYR A 10 15.81 -37.17 -3.94
C TYR A 10 15.89 -38.61 -3.41
N LEU A 11 16.04 -39.61 -4.29
CA LEU A 11 16.14 -41.02 -3.90
C LEU A 11 17.57 -41.47 -3.54
N LEU A 12 18.60 -40.72 -3.94
CA LEU A 12 20.01 -40.99 -3.58
C LEU A 12 20.46 -40.31 -2.27
N PHE A 13 19.69 -39.37 -1.73
CA PHE A 13 19.94 -38.77 -0.40
C PHE A 13 19.22 -39.48 0.76
N ALA A 14 18.40 -40.50 0.46
CA ALA A 14 17.60 -41.21 1.46
C ALA A 14 18.28 -42.46 2.06
N CYS A 15 19.53 -42.75 1.70
CA CYS A 15 20.26 -43.95 2.17
C CYS A 15 21.67 -43.63 2.68
N SER A 16 21.79 -42.64 3.57
CA SER A 16 22.93 -42.52 4.50
C SER A 16 22.68 -41.41 5.54
N ALA A 17 21.53 -41.46 6.23
CA ALA A 17 21.29 -40.68 7.44
C ALA A 17 21.20 -41.63 8.64
N ILE A 18 22.30 -42.32 8.93
CA ILE A 18 22.57 -42.69 10.32
C ILE A 18 22.68 -41.36 11.04
N ILE A 19 21.70 -41.02 11.87
CA ILE A 19 21.73 -39.87 12.76
C ILE A 19 22.85 -40.17 13.77
N ALA A 20 24.09 -39.85 13.39
CA ALA A 20 25.17 -39.75 14.34
C ALA A 20 24.78 -38.63 15.29
N GLN A 21 24.43 -38.98 16.54
CA GLN A 21 24.31 -38.00 17.60
C GLN A 21 25.64 -37.22 17.63
N PRO A 22 25.62 -35.88 17.58
CA PRO A 22 26.84 -35.09 17.72
C PRO A 22 27.55 -35.52 18.99
N LEU A 23 28.74 -36.07 18.85
CA LEU A 23 29.57 -36.47 19.99
C LEU A 23 29.83 -35.22 20.83
N ARG A 24 29.55 -35.31 22.14
CA ARG A 24 29.92 -34.28 23.11
C ARG A 24 31.39 -33.89 22.88
N PRO A 25 31.72 -32.58 22.79
CA PRO A 25 33.10 -32.16 22.65
C PRO A 25 33.94 -32.76 23.78
N LYS A 26 35.13 -33.29 23.45
CA LYS A 26 36.05 -33.81 24.46
C LYS A 26 36.74 -32.64 25.17
N GLU A 27 36.62 -32.58 26.48
CA GLU A 27 37.29 -31.57 27.30
C GLU A 27 38.79 -31.86 27.42
N LEU A 28 39.60 -30.81 27.24
CA LEU A 28 41.05 -30.84 27.39
C LEU A 28 41.44 -30.44 28.81
N PRO A 29 42.45 -31.07 29.42
CA PRO A 29 42.90 -30.71 30.75
C PRO A 29 43.55 -29.32 30.76
N MET A 30 43.17 -28.47 31.72
CA MET A 30 43.76 -27.15 31.89
C MET A 30 45.21 -27.25 32.38
N PRO A 31 46.20 -26.67 31.68
CA PRO A 31 47.56 -26.58 32.19
C PRO A 31 47.64 -25.64 33.41
N LYS A 32 48.77 -25.64 34.12
CA LYS A 32 48.99 -24.70 35.21
C LYS A 32 49.00 -23.26 34.67
N VAL A 33 47.93 -22.51 34.95
CA VAL A 33 47.78 -21.10 34.54
C VAL A 33 48.65 -20.21 35.43
N PRO A 34 49.53 -19.36 34.86
CA PRO A 34 50.29 -18.37 35.63
C PRO A 34 49.37 -17.37 36.34
N SER A 35 49.70 -17.01 37.58
CA SER A 35 48.87 -16.13 38.43
C SER A 35 48.50 -14.81 37.74
N MET A 36 49.40 -14.26 36.93
CA MET A 36 49.19 -13.01 36.19
C MET A 36 48.09 -13.07 35.12
N ARG A 37 47.66 -14.26 34.68
CA ARG A 37 46.57 -14.45 33.71
C ARG A 37 45.26 -14.96 34.31
N MET A 38 45.29 -15.41 35.58
CA MET A 38 44.14 -16.05 36.24
C MET A 38 42.87 -15.20 36.16
N LEU A 39 43.00 -13.87 36.37
CA LEU A 39 41.89 -12.93 36.29
C LEU A 39 41.11 -12.98 34.96
N HIS A 40 41.79 -13.26 33.85
CA HIS A 40 41.12 -13.34 32.54
C HIS A 40 40.37 -14.66 32.34
N HIS A 41 40.85 -15.75 32.94
CA HIS A 41 40.11 -17.01 32.99
C HIS A 41 38.86 -16.82 33.85
N ASP A 42 39.00 -16.17 35.02
CA ASP A 42 37.86 -15.87 35.90
C ASP A 42 36.77 -15.05 35.18
N TYR A 43 37.14 -14.09 34.32
CA TYR A 43 36.15 -13.34 33.54
C TYR A 43 35.39 -14.21 32.53
N ILE A 44 36.08 -15.13 31.86
CA ILE A 44 35.45 -16.07 30.91
C ILE A 44 34.49 -17.00 31.67
N ASP A 45 34.94 -17.58 32.77
CA ASP A 45 34.16 -18.50 33.61
C ASP A 45 32.93 -17.80 34.20
N ASN A 46 33.06 -16.54 34.62
CA ASN A 46 31.94 -15.74 35.10
C ASN A 46 30.92 -15.45 33.99
N ASN A 47 31.38 -15.19 32.76
CA ASN A 47 30.48 -15.00 31.62
C ASN A 47 29.80 -16.31 31.17
N GLN A 48 30.47 -17.46 31.24
CA GLN A 48 29.81 -18.76 31.03
C GLN A 48 28.69 -18.97 32.05
N LYS A 49 28.96 -18.76 33.35
CA LYS A 49 27.93 -18.83 34.41
C LYS A 49 26.80 -17.85 34.19
N LEU A 50 27.09 -16.64 33.74
CA LEU A 50 26.06 -15.64 33.44
C LEU A 50 25.17 -16.09 32.29
N ILE A 51 25.74 -16.67 31.23
CA ILE A 51 25.00 -17.17 30.08
C ILE A 51 24.04 -18.29 30.48
N LEU A 52 24.43 -19.21 31.36
CA LEU A 52 23.53 -20.26 31.88
C LEU A 52 22.27 -19.65 32.50
N LYS A 53 22.39 -18.50 33.18
CA LYS A 53 21.27 -17.82 33.83
C LYS A 53 20.41 -16.95 32.90
N LEU A 54 20.80 -16.76 31.63
CA LEU A 54 20.11 -15.83 30.72
C LEU A 54 18.73 -16.30 30.30
N ASP A 55 18.41 -17.59 30.43
CA ASP A 55 17.06 -18.12 30.17
C ASP A 55 16.08 -17.90 31.35
N GLY A 56 16.54 -17.24 32.42
CA GLY A 56 15.75 -16.92 33.60
C GLY A 56 15.75 -18.00 34.68
N LYS A 57 16.51 -19.09 34.50
CA LYS A 57 16.67 -20.15 35.51
C LYS A 57 18.10 -20.14 36.06
N ASP A 58 18.23 -20.39 37.36
CA ASP A 58 19.55 -20.58 37.99
C ASP A 58 19.84 -22.08 38.07
N ASP A 59 20.09 -22.69 36.91
CA ASP A 59 20.49 -24.08 36.79
C ASP A 59 21.80 -24.22 35.98
N SER A 60 22.24 -25.46 35.75
CA SER A 60 23.48 -25.75 35.01
C SER A 60 23.28 -25.90 33.50
N LEU A 61 22.15 -25.44 32.97
CA LEU A 61 21.79 -25.53 31.56
C LEU A 61 21.47 -24.13 31.02
N PHE A 62 21.69 -23.95 29.72
CA PHE A 62 21.12 -22.83 28.99
C PHE A 62 20.05 -23.39 28.05
N THR A 63 18.78 -22.99 28.25
CA THR A 63 17.62 -23.58 27.56
C THR A 63 16.91 -22.60 26.60
N PRO A 64 17.57 -22.17 25.49
CA PRO A 64 16.99 -21.17 24.59
C PRO A 64 15.92 -21.71 23.63
N SER A 65 15.63 -23.01 23.65
CA SER A 65 14.67 -23.67 22.75
C SER A 65 13.78 -24.67 23.48
N LYS A 66 12.75 -25.17 22.81
CA LYS A 66 11.88 -26.25 23.34
C LYS A 66 12.49 -27.65 23.22
N ASN A 67 13.67 -27.79 22.61
CA ASN A 67 14.30 -29.08 22.36
C ASN A 67 15.46 -29.29 23.33
N ASP A 68 15.27 -30.21 24.28
CA ASP A 68 16.25 -30.50 25.33
C ASP A 68 17.59 -31.01 24.77
N THR A 69 17.57 -31.72 23.63
CA THR A 69 18.80 -32.19 22.99
C THR A 69 19.62 -31.01 22.47
N ILE A 70 18.97 -30.04 21.82
CA ILE A 70 19.63 -28.83 21.33
C ILE A 70 20.14 -27.99 22.51
N ASN A 71 19.34 -27.83 23.56
CA ASN A 71 19.73 -27.06 24.75
C ASN A 71 20.97 -27.67 25.44
N LYS A 72 21.00 -29.00 25.57
CA LYS A 72 22.14 -29.72 26.13
C LYS A 72 23.38 -29.57 25.25
N GLN A 73 23.25 -29.67 23.93
CA GLN A 73 24.36 -29.46 22.99
C GLN A 73 24.93 -28.04 23.08
N ILE A 74 24.08 -27.01 23.12
CA ILE A 74 24.53 -25.62 23.28
C ILE A 74 25.26 -25.44 24.61
N THR A 75 24.73 -26.02 25.69
CA THR A 75 25.36 -25.98 27.01
C THR A 75 26.73 -26.67 27.01
N ASP A 76 26.82 -27.86 26.41
CA ASP A 76 28.09 -28.59 26.28
C ASP A 76 29.11 -27.80 25.43
N ILE A 77 28.68 -27.14 24.36
CA ILE A 77 29.55 -26.27 23.56
C ILE A 77 30.03 -25.07 24.39
N LEU A 78 29.13 -24.41 25.12
CA LEU A 78 29.46 -23.30 26.02
C LEU A 78 30.49 -23.68 27.07
N MET A 79 30.31 -24.81 27.74
CA MET A 79 31.22 -25.21 28.80
C MET A 79 32.52 -25.78 28.23
N VAL A 80 32.42 -26.77 27.34
CA VAL A 80 33.60 -27.52 26.91
C VAL A 80 34.41 -26.80 25.85
N THR A 81 33.78 -26.22 24.82
CA THR A 81 34.53 -25.61 23.72
C THR A 81 35.20 -24.32 24.16
N VAL A 82 34.54 -23.52 25.01
CA VAL A 82 35.15 -22.32 25.58
C VAL A 82 36.32 -22.67 26.50
N ASN A 83 36.18 -23.67 27.38
CA ASN A 83 37.31 -24.16 28.18
C ASN A 83 38.46 -24.64 27.30
N ASN A 84 38.16 -25.38 26.23
CA ASN A 84 39.16 -25.81 25.27
C ASN A 84 39.84 -24.63 24.57
N MET A 85 39.14 -23.53 24.28
CA MET A 85 39.76 -22.31 23.76
C MET A 85 40.76 -21.71 24.77
N GLN A 86 40.42 -21.66 26.06
CA GLN A 86 41.33 -21.24 27.13
C GLN A 86 42.59 -22.14 27.17
N VAL A 87 42.42 -23.46 27.09
CA VAL A 87 43.54 -24.43 27.02
C VAL A 87 44.41 -24.18 25.77
N LYS A 88 43.80 -23.99 24.60
CA LYS A 88 44.54 -23.72 23.34
C LYS A 88 45.40 -22.46 23.47
N VAL A 89 44.90 -21.41 24.14
CA VAL A 89 45.67 -20.19 24.35
C VAL A 89 46.87 -20.44 25.28
N GLU A 90 46.67 -21.13 26.39
CA GLU A 90 47.74 -21.37 27.37
C GLU A 90 48.83 -22.30 26.84
N THR A 91 48.44 -23.32 26.08
CA THR A 91 49.35 -24.32 25.47
C THR A 91 49.95 -23.88 24.14
N SER A 92 49.50 -22.76 23.56
CA SER A 92 50.00 -22.30 22.26
C SER A 92 51.49 -21.96 22.31
N THR A 93 52.23 -22.49 21.34
CA THR A 93 53.64 -22.16 21.07
C THR A 93 53.82 -21.01 20.09
N VAL A 94 52.72 -20.57 19.45
CA VAL A 94 52.72 -19.48 18.45
C VAL A 94 52.46 -18.12 19.12
N LEU A 95 51.85 -18.11 20.30
CA LEU A 95 51.53 -16.89 21.05
C LEU A 95 52.63 -16.56 22.05
N ASP A 96 53.08 -15.30 22.01
CA ASP A 96 53.84 -14.69 23.09
C ASP A 96 52.91 -14.37 24.28
N GLU A 97 53.49 -13.90 25.39
CA GLU A 97 52.74 -13.56 26.61
C GLU A 97 51.62 -12.55 26.34
N ASN A 98 51.90 -11.50 25.57
CA ASN A 98 50.91 -10.49 25.18
C ASN A 98 49.82 -11.07 24.26
N GLY A 99 50.17 -11.99 23.37
CA GLY A 99 49.24 -12.73 22.52
C GLY A 99 48.26 -13.58 23.34
N LYS A 100 48.75 -14.23 24.41
CA LYS A 100 47.88 -14.98 25.33
C LYS A 100 46.88 -14.06 26.03
N TYR A 101 47.31 -12.92 26.56
CA TYR A 101 46.41 -11.90 27.11
C TYR A 101 45.40 -11.37 26.10
N LYS A 102 45.83 -11.14 24.86
CA LYS A 102 44.95 -10.69 23.77
C LYS A 102 43.82 -11.69 23.54
N TRP A 103 44.14 -12.98 23.43
CA TRP A 103 43.15 -14.01 23.08
C TRP A 103 42.20 -14.37 24.22
N LEU A 104 42.67 -14.43 25.48
CA LEU A 104 41.75 -14.61 26.62
C LEU A 104 40.73 -13.48 26.69
N ARG A 105 41.19 -12.23 26.54
CA ARG A 105 40.28 -11.07 26.47
C ARG A 105 39.34 -11.15 25.26
N ALA A 106 39.80 -11.67 24.12
CA ALA A 106 39.01 -11.75 22.90
C ALA A 106 37.91 -12.82 22.97
N ILE A 107 38.20 -13.97 23.61
CA ILE A 107 37.20 -14.99 23.96
C ILE A 107 36.14 -14.38 24.89
N ASN A 108 36.57 -13.65 25.91
CA ASN A 108 35.65 -12.98 26.83
C ASN A 108 34.77 -11.92 26.12
N ASP A 109 35.33 -11.18 25.17
CA ASP A 109 34.62 -10.20 24.35
C ASP A 109 33.53 -10.85 23.48
N MET A 110 33.80 -12.02 22.88
CA MET A 110 32.78 -12.80 22.15
C MET A 110 31.59 -13.18 23.05
N LEU A 111 31.86 -13.68 24.27
CA LEU A 111 30.79 -14.02 25.23
C LEU A 111 30.01 -12.77 25.66
N THR A 112 30.71 -11.66 25.91
CA THR A 112 30.09 -10.38 26.29
C THR A 112 29.20 -9.82 25.18
N ALA A 113 29.63 -9.94 23.93
CA ALA A 113 28.84 -9.54 22.75
C ALA A 113 27.56 -10.38 22.63
N PHE A 114 27.64 -11.69 22.84
CA PHE A 114 26.46 -12.56 22.91
C PHE A 114 25.51 -12.15 24.04
N ILE A 115 26.01 -11.98 25.27
CA ILE A 115 25.20 -11.59 26.44
C ILE A 115 24.44 -10.28 26.14
N SER A 116 25.15 -9.30 25.61
CA SER A 116 24.59 -7.98 25.29
C SER A 116 23.53 -8.09 24.20
N GLY A 117 23.83 -8.78 23.10
CA GLY A 117 22.91 -9.01 21.98
C GLY A 117 21.66 -9.80 22.36
N TYR A 118 21.81 -10.81 23.22
CA TYR A 118 20.70 -11.63 23.71
C TYR A 118 19.75 -10.82 24.60
N ARG A 119 20.30 -10.02 25.54
CA ARG A 119 19.51 -9.17 26.44
C ARG A 119 18.64 -8.16 25.71
N VAL A 120 19.16 -7.57 24.62
CA VAL A 120 18.40 -6.61 23.79
C VAL A 120 17.59 -7.29 22.67
N LYS A 121 17.51 -8.63 22.67
CA LYS A 121 16.77 -9.45 21.69
C LYS A 121 17.25 -9.33 20.23
N ASN A 122 18.48 -8.87 20.02
CA ASN A 122 19.11 -8.82 18.70
C ASN A 122 19.88 -10.10 18.35
N PHE A 123 20.11 -10.99 19.33
CA PHE A 123 20.80 -12.27 19.13
C PHE A 123 19.93 -13.41 19.68
N LYS A 124 19.58 -14.38 18.85
CA LYS A 124 18.76 -15.53 19.30
C LYS A 124 19.61 -16.49 20.11
N GLY A 125 19.11 -16.96 21.25
CA GLY A 125 19.87 -17.86 22.13
C GLY A 125 20.30 -19.16 21.46
N ILE A 126 19.52 -19.68 20.52
CA ILE A 126 19.84 -20.91 19.76
C ILE A 126 21.13 -20.79 18.94
N LEU A 127 21.56 -19.56 18.60
CA LEU A 127 22.76 -19.29 17.81
C LEU A 127 24.05 -19.29 18.64
N LEU A 128 23.97 -19.47 19.97
CA LEU A 128 25.16 -19.47 20.84
C LEU A 128 26.15 -20.58 20.48
N GLY A 129 25.65 -21.79 20.24
CA GLY A 129 26.49 -22.93 19.87
C GLY A 129 27.27 -22.64 18.59
N ASP A 130 26.55 -22.20 17.55
CA ASP A 130 27.13 -21.83 16.25
C ASP A 130 28.13 -20.68 16.36
N LEU A 131 27.85 -19.67 17.20
CA LEU A 131 28.77 -18.56 17.47
C LEU A 131 30.10 -19.07 18.04
N ILE A 132 30.05 -19.92 19.07
CA ILE A 132 31.24 -20.44 19.75
C ILE A 132 32.06 -21.30 18.79
N THR A 133 31.41 -22.18 18.03
CA THR A 133 32.07 -23.01 17.02
C THR A 133 32.72 -22.14 15.94
N ALA A 134 32.00 -21.16 15.39
CA ALA A 134 32.52 -20.25 14.38
C ALA A 134 33.68 -19.40 14.92
N TYR A 135 33.65 -19.00 16.19
CA TYR A 135 34.72 -18.24 16.82
C TYR A 135 35.98 -19.08 17.02
N ASP A 136 35.86 -20.34 17.47
CA ASP A 136 36.99 -21.25 17.60
C ASP A 136 37.68 -21.50 16.24
N GLU A 137 36.88 -21.68 15.18
CA GLU A 137 37.38 -21.79 13.80
C GLU A 137 38.06 -20.50 13.32
N ALA A 138 37.50 -19.33 13.64
CA ALA A 138 38.05 -18.03 13.27
C ALA A 138 39.37 -17.75 14.00
N MET A 139 39.47 -18.11 15.28
CA MET A 139 40.70 -18.04 16.07
C MET A 139 41.80 -18.91 15.44
N ALA A 140 41.48 -20.16 15.09
CA ALA A 140 42.42 -21.06 14.43
C ALA A 140 42.86 -20.55 13.05
N ALA A 141 41.94 -19.94 12.28
CA ALA A 141 42.25 -19.35 10.98
C ALA A 141 43.20 -18.14 11.14
N GLU A 142 42.96 -17.25 12.11
CA GLU A 142 43.83 -16.11 12.39
C GLU A 142 45.25 -16.55 12.79
N TRP A 143 45.39 -17.57 13.62
CA TRP A 143 46.72 -18.09 13.99
C TRP A 143 47.48 -18.67 12.81
N LYS A 144 46.76 -19.17 11.79
CA LYS A 144 47.31 -19.64 10.52
C LYS A 144 47.42 -18.54 9.46
N LYS A 145 47.09 -17.28 9.79
CA LYS A 145 47.02 -16.13 8.87
C LYS A 145 46.09 -16.37 7.66
N GLN A 146 45.03 -17.15 7.86
CA GLN A 146 44.02 -17.45 6.86
C GLN A 146 42.82 -16.50 6.98
N SER A 147 42.14 -16.24 5.87
CA SER A 147 40.94 -15.40 5.85
C SER A 147 39.77 -16.05 6.59
N ILE A 148 39.06 -15.28 7.41
CA ILE A 148 37.80 -15.71 8.05
C ILE A 148 36.55 -15.52 7.18
N LYS A 149 36.69 -15.02 5.94
CA LYS A 149 35.57 -14.69 5.06
C LYS A 149 34.55 -15.83 4.91
N SER A 150 35.03 -17.05 4.64
CA SER A 150 34.16 -18.22 4.45
C SER A 150 33.39 -18.58 5.73
N ILE A 151 33.94 -18.29 6.91
CA ILE A 151 33.31 -18.51 8.21
C ILE A 151 32.17 -17.51 8.39
N VAL A 152 32.41 -16.24 8.07
CA VAL A 152 31.38 -15.19 8.10
C VAL A 152 30.28 -15.46 7.07
N GLU A 153 30.62 -15.98 5.89
CA GLU A 153 29.66 -16.27 4.82
C GLU A 153 28.72 -17.45 5.14
N ARG A 154 29.18 -18.49 5.83
CA ARG A 154 28.34 -19.64 6.18
C ARG A 154 27.43 -19.43 7.40
N ASN A 155 27.74 -18.48 8.26
CA ASN A 155 27.01 -18.23 9.51
C ASN A 155 25.93 -17.12 9.39
N GLU A 156 25.03 -17.02 10.36
CA GLU A 156 24.04 -15.93 10.41
C GLU A 156 24.70 -14.54 10.56
N ILE A 157 23.97 -13.48 10.18
CA ILE A 157 24.49 -12.09 10.18
C ILE A 157 25.01 -11.70 11.58
N GLU A 158 24.25 -12.08 12.61
CA GLU A 158 24.54 -11.82 14.01
C GLU A 158 25.90 -12.41 14.43
N ILE A 159 26.16 -13.67 14.05
CA ILE A 159 27.42 -14.36 14.33
C ILE A 159 28.56 -13.66 13.59
N GLY A 160 28.39 -13.42 12.29
CA GLY A 160 29.43 -12.79 11.49
C GLY A 160 29.78 -11.37 11.95
N GLN A 161 28.80 -10.61 12.46
CA GLN A 161 29.03 -9.30 13.05
C GLN A 161 29.92 -9.39 14.29
N VAL A 162 29.63 -10.33 15.20
CA VAL A 162 30.50 -10.58 16.38
C VAL A 162 31.92 -10.94 15.93
N LEU A 163 32.09 -11.80 14.93
CA LEU A 163 33.42 -12.17 14.43
C LEU A 163 34.20 -10.97 13.86
N VAL A 164 33.52 -10.09 13.11
CA VAL A 164 34.14 -8.92 12.46
C VAL A 164 34.47 -7.81 13.46
N GLU A 165 33.65 -7.62 14.49
CA GLU A 165 33.83 -6.59 15.52
C GLU A 165 34.79 -7.01 16.63
N ASN A 166 35.00 -8.31 16.84
CA ASN A 166 35.87 -8.83 17.88
C ASN A 166 37.33 -8.33 17.71
N PHE A 167 37.86 -7.69 18.74
CA PHE A 167 39.17 -7.06 18.66
C PHE A 167 40.32 -8.07 18.47
N GLY A 168 40.10 -9.35 18.81
CA GLY A 168 41.05 -10.44 18.57
C GLY A 168 41.30 -10.66 17.07
N LEU A 169 40.22 -10.55 16.28
CA LEU A 169 40.15 -10.82 14.84
C LEU A 169 40.28 -9.56 13.96
N ARG A 170 40.29 -8.36 14.55
CA ARG A 170 40.28 -7.07 13.81
C ARG A 170 41.36 -6.91 12.72
N ASN A 171 42.48 -7.63 12.86
CA ASN A 171 43.61 -7.58 11.93
C ASN A 171 43.62 -8.73 10.91
N ASN A 172 42.60 -9.61 10.93
CA ASN A 172 42.53 -10.74 10.01
C ASN A 172 42.42 -10.25 8.57
N VAL A 173 43.16 -10.89 7.66
CA VAL A 173 43.20 -10.55 6.23
C VAL A 173 41.83 -10.60 5.55
N GLY A 174 40.88 -11.37 6.11
CA GLY A 174 39.52 -11.51 5.62
C GLY A 174 38.56 -10.40 6.05
N ILE A 175 38.91 -9.53 7.01
CA ILE A 175 37.96 -8.55 7.58
C ILE A 175 37.30 -7.64 6.53
N PRO A 176 38.02 -7.02 5.58
CA PRO A 176 37.38 -6.19 4.57
C PRO A 176 36.33 -6.94 3.74
N ALA A 177 36.68 -8.13 3.24
CA ALA A 177 35.76 -8.94 2.44
C ALA A 177 34.60 -9.53 3.27
N SER A 178 34.82 -9.82 4.55
CA SER A 178 33.78 -10.23 5.50
C SER A 178 32.76 -9.12 5.75
N LYS A 179 33.20 -7.85 5.86
CA LYS A 179 32.31 -6.69 5.99
C LYS A 179 31.40 -6.55 4.77
N ASP A 180 31.96 -6.69 3.56
CA ASP A 180 31.17 -6.66 2.33
C ASP A 180 30.16 -7.82 2.27
N ALA A 181 30.57 -9.03 2.67
CA ALA A 181 29.66 -10.18 2.73
C ALA A 181 28.50 -9.97 3.72
N LEU A 182 28.75 -9.40 4.90
CA LEU A 182 27.70 -9.04 5.85
C LEU A 182 26.77 -7.96 5.29
N LEU A 183 27.32 -6.97 4.58
CA LEU A 183 26.53 -5.94 3.95
C LEU A 183 25.60 -6.50 2.86
N LEU A 184 26.09 -7.46 2.07
CA LEU A 184 25.28 -8.18 1.09
C LEU A 184 24.16 -8.98 1.76
N LYS A 185 24.45 -9.68 2.85
CA LYS A 185 23.42 -10.38 3.65
C LYS A 185 22.37 -9.41 4.20
N ASN A 186 22.79 -8.23 4.66
CA ASN A 186 21.88 -7.17 5.11
C ASN A 186 20.98 -6.68 3.97
N CYS A 187 21.50 -6.59 2.75
CA CYS A 187 20.69 -6.26 1.57
C CYS A 187 19.59 -7.31 1.32
N TYR A 188 19.92 -8.60 1.42
CA TYR A 188 18.93 -9.68 1.27
C TYR A 188 17.90 -9.71 2.41
N ARG A 189 18.33 -9.49 3.66
CA ARG A 189 17.45 -9.49 4.83
C ARG A 189 16.53 -8.27 4.85
N TYR A 190 16.98 -7.12 4.35
CA TYR A 190 16.22 -5.87 4.34
C TYR A 190 16.13 -5.23 2.94
N PRO A 191 15.38 -5.84 1.98
CA PRO A 191 15.29 -5.35 0.60
C PRO A 191 14.91 -3.88 0.46
N LYS A 192 14.02 -3.39 1.35
CA LYS A 192 13.57 -1.99 1.34
C LYS A 192 14.67 -0.97 1.71
N LYS A 193 15.74 -1.41 2.38
CA LYS A 193 16.87 -0.55 2.80
C LYS A 193 18.06 -0.61 1.85
N VAL A 194 18.00 -1.45 0.82
CA VAL A 194 19.12 -1.74 -0.08
C VAL A 194 19.72 -0.49 -0.71
N MET A 195 18.89 0.41 -1.24
CA MET A 195 19.41 1.64 -1.85
C MET A 195 20.03 2.60 -0.84
N SER A 196 19.54 2.63 0.40
CA SER A 196 20.18 3.40 1.50
C SER A 196 21.53 2.80 1.88
N ILE A 197 21.62 1.47 1.94
CA ILE A 197 22.89 0.74 2.16
C ILE A 197 23.90 1.04 1.06
N LEU A 198 23.49 1.00 -0.22
CA LEU A 198 24.36 1.35 -1.34
C LEU A 198 24.73 2.84 -1.34
N ASN A 199 23.88 3.72 -0.82
CA ASN A 199 24.16 5.14 -0.76
C ASN A 199 25.34 5.45 0.17
N THR A 200 25.48 4.70 1.26
CA THR A 200 26.63 4.79 2.18
C THR A 200 27.81 3.92 1.74
N ASN A 201 27.58 2.90 0.90
CA ASN A 201 28.61 1.96 0.42
C ASN A 201 28.57 1.76 -1.11
N PRO A 202 28.82 2.81 -1.92
CA PRO A 202 28.56 2.76 -3.36
C PRO A 202 29.59 1.92 -4.16
N GLN A 203 30.74 1.59 -3.57
CA GLN A 203 31.84 0.90 -4.25
C GLN A 203 31.92 -0.60 -3.95
N VAL A 204 30.91 -1.17 -3.29
CA VAL A 204 30.89 -2.60 -2.95
C VAL A 204 30.80 -3.46 -4.22
N TYR A 205 31.46 -4.62 -4.20
CA TYR A 205 31.60 -5.47 -5.38
C TYR A 205 30.27 -5.93 -6.01
N PHE A 206 29.19 -5.97 -5.22
CA PHE A 206 27.86 -6.39 -5.63
C PHE A 206 26.93 -5.23 -6.02
N ALA A 207 27.40 -3.98 -5.98
CA ALA A 207 26.58 -2.80 -6.26
C ALA A 207 25.91 -2.87 -7.63
N ASP A 208 26.64 -3.25 -8.68
CA ASP A 208 26.11 -3.34 -10.05
C ASP A 208 24.98 -4.35 -10.16
N SER A 209 25.14 -5.53 -9.53
CA SER A 209 24.12 -6.58 -9.51
C SER A 209 22.85 -6.12 -8.81
N ILE A 210 22.99 -5.40 -7.70
CA ILE A 210 21.84 -4.81 -6.99
C ILE A 210 21.19 -3.72 -7.83
N VAL A 211 21.96 -2.77 -8.35
CA VAL A 211 21.45 -1.68 -9.20
C VAL A 211 20.67 -2.23 -10.38
N LYS A 212 21.22 -3.27 -11.04
CA LYS A 212 20.53 -3.99 -12.10
C LYS A 212 19.22 -4.60 -11.58
N SER A 213 19.24 -5.36 -10.48
CA SER A 213 18.02 -5.97 -9.92
C SER A 213 16.92 -4.93 -9.63
N ILE A 214 17.28 -3.79 -9.03
CA ILE A 214 16.35 -2.70 -8.75
C ILE A 214 15.82 -2.08 -10.06
N ALA A 215 16.65 -1.95 -11.11
CA ALA A 215 16.20 -1.42 -12.39
C ALA A 215 15.00 -2.16 -12.98
N TYR A 216 14.94 -3.50 -12.81
CA TYR A 216 13.85 -4.33 -13.34
C TYR A 216 12.69 -4.53 -12.35
N SER A 217 12.93 -4.39 -11.04
CA SER A 217 11.90 -4.62 -10.02
C SER A 217 11.24 -3.33 -9.51
N ASP A 218 12.00 -2.23 -9.39
CA ASP A 218 11.54 -0.91 -8.99
C ASP A 218 12.31 0.21 -9.75
N PRO A 219 12.01 0.41 -11.04
CA PRO A 219 12.65 1.43 -11.87
C PRO A 219 12.50 2.85 -11.29
N GLU A 220 11.40 3.12 -10.57
CA GLU A 220 11.12 4.44 -10.01
C GLU A 220 12.03 4.74 -8.81
N GLN A 221 12.27 3.75 -7.95
CA GLN A 221 13.26 3.89 -6.89
C GLN A 221 14.65 4.13 -7.49
N LEU A 222 15.05 3.37 -8.52
CA LEU A 222 16.35 3.60 -9.14
C LEU A 222 16.47 5.00 -9.74
N TYR A 223 15.44 5.50 -10.43
CA TYR A 223 15.39 6.85 -11.00
C TYR A 223 15.68 7.91 -9.92
N LYS A 224 15.07 7.80 -8.74
CA LYS A 224 15.25 8.77 -7.64
C LYS A 224 16.71 8.87 -7.19
N TYR A 225 17.39 7.74 -7.07
CA TYR A 225 18.81 7.73 -6.68
C TYR A 225 19.75 8.10 -7.84
N ALA A 226 19.40 7.75 -9.07
CA ALA A 226 20.19 8.10 -10.26
C ALA A 226 20.24 9.61 -10.52
N ALA A 227 19.19 10.34 -10.13
CA ALA A 227 19.10 11.79 -10.27
C ALA A 227 19.97 12.55 -9.24
N ALA A 228 20.40 11.90 -8.15
CA ALA A 228 21.15 12.54 -7.09
C ALA A 228 22.62 12.78 -7.52
N PRO A 229 23.19 13.99 -7.31
CA PRO A 229 24.58 14.30 -7.67
C PRO A 229 25.59 13.76 -6.63
N ASN A 230 25.39 12.53 -6.16
CA ASN A 230 26.22 11.90 -5.12
C ASN A 230 26.97 10.67 -5.66
N ALA A 231 27.76 10.02 -4.79
CA ALA A 231 28.57 8.87 -5.18
C ALA A 231 27.74 7.69 -5.73
N LEU A 232 26.55 7.44 -5.17
CA LEU A 232 25.66 6.40 -5.66
C LEU A 232 25.04 6.77 -7.02
N GLY A 233 24.62 8.01 -7.24
CA GLY A 233 24.13 8.47 -8.54
C GLY A 233 25.18 8.27 -9.64
N LYS A 234 26.43 8.67 -9.38
CA LYS A 234 27.57 8.39 -10.28
C LYS A 234 27.80 6.89 -10.49
N LYS A 235 27.68 6.08 -9.43
CA LYS A 235 27.80 4.63 -9.54
C LYS A 235 26.73 4.05 -10.45
N ILE A 236 25.46 4.41 -10.27
CA ILE A 236 24.34 3.95 -11.11
C ILE A 236 24.60 4.29 -12.58
N GLN A 237 25.04 5.52 -12.87
CA GLN A 237 25.36 5.98 -14.23
C GLN A 237 26.51 5.18 -14.88
N SER A 238 27.43 4.63 -14.09
CA SER A 238 28.54 3.81 -14.58
C SER A 238 28.17 2.36 -14.91
N VAL A 239 27.02 1.86 -14.43
CA VAL A 239 26.62 0.45 -14.62
C VAL A 239 26.30 0.19 -16.08
N ASN A 240 26.95 -0.82 -16.67
CA ASN A 240 26.78 -1.19 -18.06
C ASN A 240 25.57 -2.13 -18.28
N ASP A 241 24.36 -1.63 -18.02
CA ASP A 241 23.10 -2.33 -18.33
C ASP A 241 22.18 -1.40 -19.14
N PRO A 242 21.53 -1.86 -20.23
CA PRO A 242 20.75 -0.99 -21.10
C PRO A 242 19.59 -0.28 -20.37
N LEU A 243 18.88 -0.98 -19.47
CA LEU A 243 17.78 -0.38 -18.73
C LEU A 243 18.29 0.65 -17.71
N VAL A 244 19.38 0.31 -17.00
CA VAL A 244 20.01 1.24 -16.05
C VAL A 244 20.48 2.51 -16.75
N LYS A 245 21.10 2.39 -17.94
CA LYS A 245 21.52 3.55 -18.75
C LYS A 245 20.34 4.41 -19.17
N THR A 246 19.24 3.80 -19.63
CA THR A 246 18.03 4.55 -20.00
C THR A 246 17.46 5.29 -18.78
N ILE A 247 17.33 4.62 -17.63
CA ILE A 247 16.86 5.25 -16.38
C ILE A 247 17.79 6.39 -15.96
N GLY A 248 19.11 6.17 -16.00
CA GLY A 248 20.11 7.18 -15.66
C GLY A 248 20.06 8.40 -16.59
N LEU A 249 19.92 8.18 -17.90
CA LEU A 249 19.74 9.24 -18.88
C LEU A 249 18.50 10.08 -18.57
N LEU A 250 17.34 9.42 -18.36
CA LEU A 250 16.11 10.13 -18.01
C LEU A 250 16.25 10.89 -16.69
N ALA A 251 16.90 10.29 -15.68
CA ALA A 251 17.09 10.90 -14.37
C ALA A 251 17.91 12.20 -14.41
N LEU A 252 18.83 12.33 -15.37
CA LEU A 252 19.65 13.53 -15.59
C LEU A 252 18.94 14.61 -16.43
N MET A 253 17.86 14.28 -17.11
CA MET A 253 17.09 15.24 -17.91
C MET A 253 16.19 16.10 -17.01
N LYS A 254 16.19 17.43 -17.21
CA LYS A 254 15.29 18.36 -16.51
C LYS A 254 13.81 17.96 -16.61
N THR A 255 13.40 17.42 -17.76
CA THR A 255 12.04 16.94 -18.03
C THR A 255 11.91 15.42 -18.04
N GLY A 256 12.89 14.69 -17.47
CA GLY A 256 12.96 13.22 -17.51
C GLY A 256 11.69 12.50 -17.04
N ARG A 257 10.99 13.06 -16.06
CA ARG A 257 9.71 12.56 -15.55
C ARG A 257 8.57 12.55 -16.60
N GLN A 258 8.68 13.33 -17.67
CA GLN A 258 7.72 13.29 -18.79
C GLN A 258 8.05 12.16 -19.78
N TYR A 259 9.28 11.67 -19.82
CA TYR A 259 9.66 10.52 -20.65
C TYR A 259 9.48 9.20 -19.91
N PHE A 260 9.59 9.23 -18.58
CA PHE A 260 9.52 8.06 -17.72
C PHE A 260 8.29 7.15 -17.91
N PRO A 261 7.06 7.66 -18.16
CA PRO A 261 5.90 6.82 -18.51
C PRO A 261 6.14 5.85 -19.68
N PHE A 262 7.06 6.19 -20.58
CA PHE A 262 7.39 5.43 -21.77
C PHE A 262 8.66 4.58 -21.60
N LEU A 263 9.15 4.37 -20.36
CA LEU A 263 10.41 3.69 -20.10
C LEU A 263 10.50 2.30 -20.76
N ASP A 264 9.44 1.49 -20.68
CA ASP A 264 9.43 0.16 -21.33
C ASP A 264 9.58 0.27 -22.85
N ASN A 265 8.81 1.16 -23.49
CA ASN A 265 8.91 1.39 -24.93
C ASN A 265 10.25 2.00 -25.35
N LEU A 266 10.85 2.87 -24.53
CA LEU A 266 12.20 3.41 -24.74
C LEU A 266 13.25 2.29 -24.63
N PHE A 267 13.15 1.45 -23.60
CA PHE A 267 14.05 0.32 -23.39
C PHE A 267 13.99 -0.70 -24.53
N HIS A 268 12.79 -0.97 -25.07
CA HIS A 268 12.60 -1.86 -26.21
C HIS A 268 12.77 -1.18 -27.58
N ASN A 269 13.26 0.07 -27.62
CA ASN A 269 13.45 0.87 -28.85
C ASN A 269 12.19 1.02 -29.73
N LYS A 270 10.99 0.91 -29.15
CA LYS A 270 9.70 1.13 -29.84
C LYS A 270 9.41 2.62 -30.07
N ILE A 271 9.96 3.46 -29.21
CA ILE A 271 9.86 4.92 -29.28
C ILE A 271 11.22 5.53 -28.94
N THR A 272 11.52 6.71 -29.46
CA THR A 272 12.77 7.44 -29.17
C THR A 272 12.52 8.67 -28.32
N ILE A 273 13.55 9.13 -27.59
CA ILE A 273 13.50 10.39 -26.83
C ILE A 273 13.10 11.54 -27.75
N ASP A 274 13.67 11.64 -28.96
CA ASP A 274 13.34 12.70 -29.91
C ASP A 274 11.87 12.69 -30.34
N SER A 275 11.29 11.51 -30.56
CA SER A 275 9.87 11.40 -30.94
C SER A 275 8.92 11.83 -29.83
N ILE A 276 9.25 11.53 -28.57
CA ILE A 276 8.48 12.02 -27.41
C ILE A 276 8.70 13.53 -27.26
N GLY A 277 9.93 14.01 -27.44
CA GLY A 277 10.30 15.42 -27.33
C GLY A 277 9.53 16.33 -28.30
N LYS A 278 9.13 15.82 -29.47
CA LYS A 278 8.28 16.55 -30.42
C LYS A 278 6.85 16.80 -29.92
N VAL A 279 6.33 15.95 -29.03
CA VAL A 279 4.95 16.04 -28.53
C VAL A 279 4.85 16.49 -27.07
N ILE A 280 5.95 16.47 -26.31
CA ILE A 280 5.97 16.72 -24.86
C ILE A 280 5.35 18.05 -24.41
N ASN A 281 5.42 19.08 -25.25
CA ASN A 281 4.87 20.40 -25.00
C ASN A 281 3.49 20.62 -25.65
N ASP A 282 3.00 19.65 -26.44
CA ASP A 282 1.66 19.65 -27.01
C ASP A 282 0.76 18.82 -26.09
N THR A 283 -0.14 19.52 -25.40
CA THR A 283 -1.09 18.95 -24.45
C THR A 283 -1.85 17.76 -25.01
N THR A 284 -2.37 17.88 -26.25
CA THR A 284 -3.20 16.84 -26.87
C THR A 284 -2.34 15.72 -27.43
N ALA A 285 -1.26 16.02 -28.14
CA ALA A 285 -0.42 14.99 -28.74
C ALA A 285 0.27 14.13 -27.66
N TYR A 286 0.73 14.74 -26.56
CA TYR A 286 1.29 14.02 -25.43
C TYR A 286 0.26 13.13 -24.72
N TYR A 287 -0.96 13.65 -24.52
CA TYR A 287 -2.06 12.86 -23.93
C TYR A 287 -2.39 11.63 -24.77
N LYS A 288 -2.55 11.80 -26.08
CA LYS A 288 -2.78 10.69 -27.02
C LYS A 288 -1.68 9.66 -27.00
N LEU A 289 -0.43 10.09 -26.82
CA LEU A 289 0.71 9.17 -26.70
C LEU A 289 0.63 8.35 -25.40
N LEU A 290 0.24 8.95 -24.28
CA LEU A 290 0.00 8.24 -23.02
C LEU A 290 -1.12 7.21 -23.17
N VAL A 291 -2.26 7.60 -23.77
CA VAL A 291 -3.40 6.71 -24.04
C VAL A 291 -2.99 5.52 -24.90
N LYS A 292 -2.31 5.78 -26.03
CA LYS A 292 -1.81 4.73 -26.91
C LYS A 292 -0.89 3.75 -26.18
N THR A 293 -0.01 4.26 -25.33
CA THR A 293 0.93 3.43 -24.56
C THR A 293 0.20 2.60 -23.50
N GLN A 294 -0.80 3.18 -22.83
CA GLN A 294 -1.64 2.48 -21.85
C GLN A 294 -2.38 1.30 -22.51
N ILE A 295 -3.05 1.54 -23.64
CA ILE A 295 -3.75 0.49 -24.40
C ILE A 295 -2.80 -0.63 -24.82
N GLU A 296 -1.61 -0.27 -25.32
CA GLU A 296 -0.58 -1.23 -25.71
C GLU A 296 -0.16 -2.10 -24.51
N TYR A 297 0.12 -1.49 -23.36
CA TYR A 297 0.55 -2.20 -22.16
C TYR A 297 -0.55 -3.09 -21.60
N THR A 298 -1.81 -2.64 -21.61
CA THR A 298 -2.94 -3.47 -21.19
C THR A 298 -3.10 -4.70 -22.08
N GLY A 299 -2.99 -4.55 -23.40
CA GLY A 299 -3.01 -5.70 -24.33
C GLY A 299 -1.87 -6.69 -24.11
N ARG A 300 -0.71 -6.23 -23.66
CA ARG A 300 0.43 -7.08 -23.25
C ARG A 300 0.15 -7.81 -21.94
N MET A 301 -0.42 -7.13 -20.95
CA MET A 301 -0.78 -7.73 -19.67
C MET A 301 -1.81 -8.85 -19.80
N GLN A 302 -2.77 -8.73 -20.73
CA GLN A 302 -3.69 -9.84 -21.07
C GLN A 302 -2.96 -11.10 -21.55
N LYS A 303 -1.78 -10.95 -22.15
CA LYS A 303 -0.89 -12.03 -22.60
C LYS A 303 0.12 -12.46 -21.52
N LYS A 304 -0.10 -12.06 -20.26
CA LYS A 304 0.75 -12.34 -19.09
C LYS A 304 2.15 -11.72 -19.16
N ASP A 305 2.32 -10.67 -19.94
CA ASP A 305 3.52 -9.82 -19.93
C ASP A 305 3.47 -8.81 -18.77
N THR A 306 4.63 -8.26 -18.37
CA THR A 306 4.76 -7.26 -17.30
C THR A 306 5.51 -6.03 -17.83
N PRO A 307 4.80 -5.06 -18.44
CA PRO A 307 5.40 -3.81 -18.88
C PRO A 307 6.05 -3.05 -17.72
N LEU A 308 7.22 -2.46 -17.93
CA LEU A 308 7.84 -1.60 -16.94
C LEU A 308 6.97 -0.36 -16.69
N VAL A 309 6.97 0.10 -15.43
CA VAL A 309 6.40 1.39 -14.98
C VAL A 309 4.93 1.65 -15.33
N MET A 310 4.12 0.60 -15.51
CA MET A 310 2.67 0.71 -15.79
C MET A 310 1.96 1.66 -14.81
N ASN A 311 2.22 1.54 -13.51
CA ASN A 311 1.62 2.43 -12.51
C ASN A 311 2.01 3.90 -12.71
N ALA A 312 3.26 4.19 -13.10
CA ALA A 312 3.70 5.56 -13.35
C ALA A 312 3.08 6.13 -14.64
N LEU A 313 2.90 5.29 -15.67
CA LEU A 313 2.18 5.63 -16.89
C LEU A 313 0.72 5.98 -16.57
N THR A 314 0.00 5.09 -15.90
CA THR A 314 -1.40 5.30 -15.51
C THR A 314 -1.56 6.54 -14.63
N ALA A 315 -0.68 6.74 -13.63
CA ALA A 315 -0.73 7.93 -12.78
C ALA A 315 -0.52 9.22 -13.59
N LYS A 316 0.41 9.22 -14.55
CA LYS A 316 0.62 10.37 -15.43
C LYS A 316 -0.56 10.62 -16.35
N LEU A 317 -1.17 9.56 -16.89
CA LEU A 317 -2.36 9.65 -17.72
C LEU A 317 -3.54 10.21 -16.93
N LYS A 318 -3.80 9.72 -15.70
CA LYS A 318 -4.81 10.28 -14.79
C LYS A 318 -4.58 11.76 -14.52
N PHE A 319 -3.36 12.14 -14.15
CA PHE A 319 -3.01 13.54 -13.91
C PHE A 319 -3.31 14.42 -15.13
N LYS A 320 -2.94 13.98 -16.34
CA LYS A 320 -3.17 14.73 -17.59
C LYS A 320 -4.64 14.71 -18.04
N THR A 321 -5.41 13.66 -17.71
CA THR A 321 -6.88 13.63 -17.89
C THR A 321 -7.53 14.74 -17.08
N ILE A 322 -7.16 14.84 -15.80
CA ILE A 322 -7.72 15.81 -14.87
C ILE A 322 -7.33 17.22 -15.29
N GLU A 323 -6.03 17.49 -15.35
CA GLU A 323 -5.46 18.82 -15.59
C GLU A 323 -5.95 19.46 -16.89
N ASN A 324 -6.00 18.69 -17.98
CA ASN A 324 -6.22 19.26 -19.31
C ASN A 324 -7.66 19.16 -19.83
N TYR A 325 -8.49 18.29 -19.25
CA TYR A 325 -9.82 18.02 -19.81
C TYR A 325 -10.90 18.14 -18.76
N VAL A 326 -10.82 17.39 -17.66
CA VAL A 326 -11.87 17.40 -16.63
C VAL A 326 -11.98 18.77 -15.96
N THR A 327 -10.86 19.34 -15.52
CA THR A 327 -10.85 20.68 -14.91
C THR A 327 -11.39 21.74 -15.88
N GLU A 328 -11.03 21.69 -17.16
CA GLU A 328 -11.47 22.67 -18.16
C GLU A 328 -12.98 22.61 -18.43
N ILE A 329 -13.54 21.41 -18.66
CA ILE A 329 -14.98 21.27 -18.94
C ILE A 329 -15.85 21.51 -17.70
N ASN A 330 -15.31 21.25 -16.50
CA ASN A 330 -15.96 21.57 -15.23
C ASN A 330 -15.94 23.07 -14.92
N ALA A 331 -14.84 23.77 -15.22
CA ALA A 331 -14.78 25.22 -15.05
C ALA A 331 -15.84 25.94 -15.88
N LEU A 332 -16.21 25.37 -17.03
CA LEU A 332 -17.24 25.88 -17.94
C LEU A 332 -18.64 25.30 -17.66
N HIS A 333 -18.94 24.82 -16.44
CA HIS A 333 -20.21 24.14 -16.16
C HIS A 333 -21.47 25.02 -16.29
N GLU A 334 -21.33 26.34 -16.14
CA GLU A 334 -22.40 27.33 -16.36
C GLU A 334 -22.56 27.74 -17.84
N GLU A 335 -21.59 27.41 -18.70
CA GLU A 335 -21.64 27.75 -20.13
C GLU A 335 -22.72 26.92 -20.85
N LYS A 336 -23.67 27.61 -21.47
CA LYS A 336 -24.81 27.01 -22.17
C LYS A 336 -24.43 26.47 -23.55
N SER A 337 -23.41 27.05 -24.19
CA SER A 337 -22.93 26.62 -25.50
C SER A 337 -22.01 25.40 -25.38
N GLU A 338 -22.51 24.23 -25.75
CA GLU A 338 -21.71 22.99 -25.77
C GLU A 338 -20.45 23.11 -26.64
N LYS A 339 -20.51 23.88 -27.73
CA LYS A 339 -19.35 24.11 -28.62
C LYS A 339 -18.21 24.82 -27.91
N VAL A 340 -18.54 25.69 -26.95
CA VAL A 340 -17.58 26.42 -26.13
C VAL A 340 -17.13 25.54 -24.97
N ARG A 341 -18.09 25.03 -24.19
CA ARG A 341 -17.82 24.20 -22.99
C ARG A 341 -16.94 22.99 -23.28
N PHE A 342 -17.21 22.27 -24.37
CA PHE A 342 -16.53 21.01 -24.68
C PHE A 342 -15.49 21.13 -25.80
N LYS A 343 -15.02 22.37 -26.07
CA LYS A 343 -14.05 22.64 -27.14
C LYS A 343 -12.76 21.84 -26.96
N SER A 344 -12.24 21.71 -25.74
CA SER A 344 -11.02 20.98 -25.43
C SER A 344 -11.12 19.47 -25.69
N LEU A 345 -12.34 18.93 -25.72
CA LEU A 345 -12.57 17.53 -26.06
C LEU A 345 -12.50 17.30 -27.57
N ASN A 346 -12.66 18.32 -28.42
CA ASN A 346 -12.76 18.16 -29.89
C ASN A 346 -11.66 17.33 -30.55
N PRO A 347 -10.37 17.47 -30.20
CA PRO A 347 -9.33 16.72 -30.88
C PRO A 347 -9.21 15.26 -30.42
N LEU A 348 -9.96 14.82 -29.40
CA LEU A 348 -9.84 13.49 -28.80
C LEU A 348 -10.54 12.39 -29.61
N SER A 349 -9.94 11.21 -29.68
CA SER A 349 -10.55 9.99 -30.22
C SER A 349 -11.55 9.35 -29.23
N PRO A 350 -12.35 8.35 -29.65
CA PRO A 350 -13.18 7.57 -28.74
C PRO A 350 -12.38 6.94 -27.58
N GLU A 351 -11.18 6.42 -27.85
CA GLU A 351 -10.29 5.81 -26.87
C GLU A 351 -9.76 6.85 -25.87
N ASP A 352 -9.38 8.03 -26.37
CA ASP A 352 -8.96 9.14 -25.51
C ASP A 352 -10.09 9.55 -24.55
N LEU A 353 -11.32 9.72 -25.07
CA LEU A 353 -12.49 10.08 -24.27
C LEU A 353 -12.87 8.98 -23.26
N TYR A 354 -12.66 7.71 -23.61
CA TYR A 354 -12.83 6.59 -22.68
C TYR A 354 -11.93 6.76 -21.46
N TYR A 355 -10.65 7.09 -21.64
CA TYR A 355 -9.74 7.37 -20.53
C TYR A 355 -10.05 8.68 -19.80
N VAL A 356 -10.63 9.69 -20.46
CA VAL A 356 -11.19 10.86 -19.77
C VAL A 356 -12.31 10.45 -18.81
N ALA A 357 -13.22 9.57 -19.25
CA ALA A 357 -14.30 9.06 -18.42
C ALA A 357 -13.78 8.27 -17.21
N VAL A 358 -12.98 7.22 -17.41
CA VAL A 358 -12.61 6.29 -16.32
C VAL A 358 -11.50 6.81 -15.40
N LEU A 359 -10.66 7.74 -15.85
CA LEU A 359 -9.61 8.33 -14.99
C LEU A 359 -10.03 9.67 -14.40
N GLY A 360 -11.12 10.27 -14.88
CA GLY A 360 -11.73 11.47 -14.33
C GLY A 360 -12.80 11.23 -13.27
N GLU A 361 -13.08 9.96 -12.92
CA GLU A 361 -14.18 9.52 -12.04
C GLU A 361 -14.37 10.36 -10.77
N GLU A 362 -13.26 10.70 -10.08
CA GLU A 362 -13.27 11.41 -8.79
C GLU A 362 -13.60 12.91 -8.91
N GLU A 363 -13.47 13.50 -10.10
CA GLU A 363 -13.55 14.95 -10.29
C GLU A 363 -14.59 15.39 -11.33
N ILE A 364 -15.01 14.50 -12.23
CA ILE A 364 -15.90 14.88 -13.33
C ILE A 364 -17.33 15.16 -12.85
N TYR A 365 -17.87 16.33 -13.21
CA TYR A 365 -19.24 16.67 -12.85
C TYR A 365 -20.23 15.85 -13.68
N THR A 366 -21.41 15.58 -13.10
CA THR A 366 -22.51 14.90 -13.80
C THR A 366 -22.79 15.51 -15.18
N SER A 367 -22.92 16.83 -15.26
CA SER A 367 -23.20 17.50 -16.53
C SER A 367 -22.03 17.43 -17.52
N SER A 368 -20.79 17.36 -17.02
CA SER A 368 -19.58 17.20 -17.85
C SER A 368 -19.45 15.78 -18.41
N TYR A 369 -19.82 14.76 -17.64
CA TYR A 369 -19.87 13.39 -18.11
C TYR A 369 -21.02 13.17 -19.11
N VAL A 370 -22.26 13.47 -18.68
CA VAL A 370 -23.50 13.14 -19.41
C VAL A 370 -23.65 13.94 -20.70
N ASN A 371 -23.35 15.25 -20.69
CA ASN A 371 -23.52 16.09 -21.88
C ASN A 371 -22.21 16.26 -22.67
N GLY A 372 -21.07 15.93 -22.04
CA GLY A 372 -19.74 16.17 -22.58
C GLY A 372 -19.09 14.89 -23.09
N VAL A 373 -18.42 14.18 -22.18
CA VAL A 373 -17.50 13.08 -22.48
C VAL A 373 -18.22 11.86 -23.05
N TYR A 374 -19.21 11.32 -22.34
CA TYR A 374 -19.91 10.09 -22.71
C TYR A 374 -20.52 10.12 -24.12
N PRO A 375 -21.37 11.10 -24.50
CA PRO A 375 -21.98 11.10 -25.83
C PRO A 375 -20.95 11.29 -26.95
N ARG A 376 -19.86 12.04 -26.69
CA ARG A 376 -18.81 12.28 -27.69
C ARG A 376 -18.00 11.04 -28.02
N ILE A 377 -17.96 10.03 -27.14
CA ILE A 377 -17.33 8.73 -27.44
C ILE A 377 -18.02 8.15 -28.68
N PHE A 378 -19.34 7.92 -28.60
CA PHE A 378 -20.10 7.29 -29.66
C PHE A 378 -20.27 8.17 -30.91
N GLN A 379 -20.41 9.49 -30.75
CA GLN A 379 -20.49 10.42 -31.87
C GLN A 379 -19.23 10.42 -32.76
N ARG A 380 -18.07 10.02 -32.21
CA ARG A 380 -16.79 9.97 -32.95
C ARG A 380 -16.46 8.58 -33.48
N MET A 381 -17.25 7.58 -33.14
CA MET A 381 -17.11 6.26 -33.73
C MET A 381 -17.81 6.22 -35.08
N LYS A 382 -17.21 5.53 -36.04
CA LYS A 382 -17.86 5.26 -37.34
C LYS A 382 -19.13 4.43 -37.18
N VAL A 383 -19.07 3.47 -36.26
CA VAL A 383 -20.19 2.65 -35.81
C VAL A 383 -20.21 2.77 -34.31
N ALA A 384 -21.29 3.30 -33.75
CA ALA A 384 -21.48 3.47 -32.31
C ALA A 384 -21.71 2.10 -31.65
N SER A 385 -20.64 1.32 -31.50
CA SER A 385 -20.66 -0.02 -30.92
C SER A 385 -19.86 -0.03 -29.63
N ALA A 386 -20.52 -0.36 -28.53
CA ALA A 386 -19.88 -0.50 -27.22
C ALA A 386 -18.91 -1.70 -27.18
N ASP A 387 -19.21 -2.80 -27.88
CA ASP A 387 -18.27 -3.92 -28.05
C ASP A 387 -16.97 -3.45 -28.72
N THR A 388 -17.08 -2.69 -29.81
CA THR A 388 -15.92 -2.15 -30.53
C THR A 388 -15.10 -1.19 -29.65
N LEU A 389 -15.77 -0.36 -28.84
CA LEU A 389 -15.09 0.55 -27.91
C LEU A 389 -14.25 -0.23 -26.89
N LEU A 390 -14.83 -1.28 -26.28
CA LEU A 390 -14.14 -2.09 -25.29
C LEU A 390 -12.98 -2.88 -25.91
N ASP A 391 -13.14 -3.38 -27.13
CA ASP A 391 -12.06 -4.03 -27.88
C ASP A 391 -10.90 -3.08 -28.17
N MET A 392 -11.17 -1.84 -28.58
CA MET A 392 -10.16 -0.81 -28.87
C MET A 392 -9.25 -0.52 -27.67
N VAL A 393 -9.78 -0.60 -26.45
CA VAL A 393 -9.04 -0.35 -25.21
C VAL A 393 -8.60 -1.63 -24.51
N ASN A 394 -8.70 -2.79 -25.15
CA ASN A 394 -8.40 -4.10 -24.56
C ASN A 394 -9.13 -4.34 -23.21
N TYR A 395 -10.39 -3.92 -23.12
CA TYR A 395 -11.19 -3.96 -21.89
C TYR A 395 -10.51 -3.31 -20.67
N ASP A 396 -9.54 -2.41 -20.86
CA ASP A 396 -8.90 -1.70 -19.76
C ASP A 396 -9.95 -0.92 -18.96
N TYR A 397 -9.97 -1.03 -17.64
CA TYR A 397 -10.96 -0.34 -16.78
C TYR A 397 -12.45 -0.57 -17.12
N TYR A 398 -12.84 -1.62 -17.85
CA TYR A 398 -14.25 -1.79 -18.28
C TYR A 398 -15.25 -1.81 -17.12
N ARG A 399 -14.88 -2.36 -15.95
CA ARG A 399 -15.73 -2.34 -14.74
C ARG A 399 -15.96 -0.94 -14.22
N ARG A 400 -14.90 -0.12 -14.21
CA ARG A 400 -15.00 1.29 -13.84
C ARG A 400 -15.84 2.07 -14.86
N PHE A 401 -15.73 1.76 -16.14
CA PHE A 401 -16.61 2.35 -17.15
C PHE A 401 -18.09 1.98 -16.91
N ILE A 402 -18.39 0.72 -16.60
CA ILE A 402 -19.75 0.27 -16.24
C ILE A 402 -20.24 1.00 -14.98
N LYS A 403 -19.39 1.15 -13.97
CA LYS A 403 -19.69 1.92 -12.76
C LYS A 403 -20.04 3.37 -13.06
N MET A 404 -19.19 4.04 -13.83
CA MET A 404 -19.45 5.41 -14.30
C MET A 404 -20.79 5.48 -15.05
N ALA A 405 -21.02 4.55 -15.98
CA ALA A 405 -22.26 4.53 -16.74
C ALA A 405 -23.50 4.29 -15.85
N ALA A 406 -23.41 3.41 -14.86
CA ALA A 406 -24.48 3.15 -13.90
C ALA A 406 -24.77 4.39 -13.06
N ASN A 407 -23.74 4.99 -12.46
CA ASN A 407 -23.88 6.09 -11.51
C ASN A 407 -24.35 7.41 -12.16
N TYR A 408 -24.10 7.59 -13.46
CA TYR A 408 -24.62 8.72 -14.24
C TYR A 408 -25.85 8.36 -15.09
N ASN A 409 -26.52 7.25 -14.82
CA ASN A 409 -27.76 6.82 -15.50
C ASN A 409 -27.65 6.67 -17.02
N THR A 410 -26.47 6.25 -17.49
CA THR A 410 -26.17 6.00 -18.92
C THR A 410 -25.91 4.53 -19.23
N LEU A 411 -25.95 3.62 -18.24
CA LEU A 411 -25.67 2.20 -18.44
C LEU A 411 -26.66 1.56 -19.42
N ASP A 412 -27.96 1.82 -19.30
CA ASP A 412 -28.95 1.27 -20.24
C ASP A 412 -28.67 1.74 -21.67
N ASN A 413 -28.36 3.03 -21.86
CA ASN A 413 -27.96 3.55 -23.16
C ASN A 413 -26.68 2.87 -23.66
N PHE A 414 -25.68 2.65 -22.81
CA PHE A 414 -24.44 1.96 -23.16
C PHE A 414 -24.72 0.54 -23.66
N LEU A 415 -25.55 -0.21 -22.96
CA LEU A 415 -25.92 -1.58 -23.32
C LEU A 415 -26.76 -1.66 -24.60
N THR A 416 -27.45 -0.59 -25.01
CA THR A 416 -28.13 -0.55 -26.33
C THR A 416 -27.19 -0.42 -27.52
N HIS A 417 -25.92 -0.03 -27.29
CA HIS A 417 -24.88 0.04 -28.33
C HIS A 417 -24.17 -1.31 -28.56
N MET A 418 -24.72 -2.42 -28.06
CA MET A 418 -24.19 -3.77 -28.26
C MET A 418 -25.34 -4.75 -28.50
N GLU A 419 -25.04 -5.90 -29.11
CA GLU A 419 -26.06 -6.94 -29.26
C GLU A 419 -26.47 -7.50 -27.90
N LYS A 420 -27.74 -7.91 -27.77
CA LYS A 420 -28.27 -8.43 -26.49
C LYS A 420 -27.41 -9.53 -25.86
N PRO A 421 -26.91 -10.55 -26.60
CA PRO A 421 -26.02 -11.56 -26.02
C PRO A 421 -24.69 -10.99 -25.51
N SER A 422 -24.13 -9.98 -26.19
CA SER A 422 -22.92 -9.27 -25.75
C SER A 422 -23.17 -8.50 -24.45
N ALA A 423 -24.31 -7.80 -24.35
CA ALA A 423 -24.71 -7.09 -23.13
C ALA A 423 -24.84 -8.02 -21.92
N GLU A 424 -25.54 -9.14 -22.09
CA GLU A 424 -25.71 -10.13 -21.03
C GLU A 424 -24.36 -10.71 -20.60
N LYS A 425 -23.49 -11.04 -21.57
CA LYS A 425 -22.14 -11.55 -21.30
C LYS A 425 -21.26 -10.51 -20.59
N LEU A 426 -21.32 -9.25 -20.99
CA LEU A 426 -20.57 -8.16 -20.37
C LEU A 426 -20.97 -8.01 -18.91
N MET A 427 -22.27 -8.01 -18.60
CA MET A 427 -22.78 -7.86 -17.23
C MET A 427 -22.49 -9.08 -16.34
N LYS A 428 -22.40 -10.28 -16.92
CA LYS A 428 -21.86 -11.45 -16.20
C LYS A 428 -20.37 -11.29 -15.92
N ASN A 429 -19.59 -10.92 -16.93
CA ASN A 429 -18.15 -10.66 -16.76
C ASN A 429 -17.86 -9.52 -15.78
N PHE A 430 -18.76 -8.55 -15.67
CA PHE A 430 -18.68 -7.44 -14.72
C PHE A 430 -18.69 -7.90 -13.26
N VAL A 431 -19.19 -9.10 -12.95
CA VAL A 431 -19.17 -9.66 -11.59
C VAL A 431 -18.35 -10.94 -11.43
N ASN A 432 -17.75 -11.45 -12.49
CA ASN A 432 -16.89 -12.65 -12.43
C ASN A 432 -15.48 -12.34 -11.96
N GLY A 433 -14.82 -13.30 -11.31
CA GLY A 433 -13.38 -13.27 -11.00
C GLY A 433 -12.94 -12.20 -9.99
N LEU A 434 -13.86 -11.67 -9.17
CA LEU A 434 -13.58 -10.65 -8.15
C LEU A 434 -12.61 -11.16 -7.07
N GLU A 435 -12.55 -12.46 -6.84
CA GLU A 435 -11.64 -13.11 -5.92
C GLU A 435 -10.19 -13.21 -6.42
N ASN A 436 -9.99 -13.02 -7.72
CA ASN A 436 -8.68 -13.09 -8.38
C ASN A 436 -7.99 -11.72 -8.47
N THR A 437 -8.67 -10.63 -8.12
CA THR A 437 -8.09 -9.28 -8.11
C THR A 437 -7.13 -9.10 -6.95
N ARG A 438 -6.16 -8.19 -7.04
CA ARG A 438 -5.22 -7.93 -5.92
C ARG A 438 -5.86 -7.13 -4.79
N THR A 439 -6.77 -6.21 -5.13
CA THR A 439 -7.48 -5.31 -4.22
C THR A 439 -8.99 -5.62 -4.22
N LEU A 440 -9.73 -5.07 -3.26
CA LEU A 440 -11.20 -5.18 -3.22
C LEU A 440 -11.91 -4.18 -4.15
N GLU A 441 -11.17 -3.30 -4.83
CA GLU A 441 -11.70 -2.24 -5.69
C GLU A 441 -12.76 -2.74 -6.68
N ALA A 442 -12.50 -3.84 -7.38
CA ALA A 442 -13.46 -4.40 -8.33
C ALA A 442 -14.76 -4.89 -7.66
N ALA A 443 -14.70 -5.40 -6.43
CA ALA A 443 -15.88 -5.82 -5.69
C ALA A 443 -16.67 -4.60 -5.17
N VAL A 444 -15.96 -3.54 -4.75
CA VAL A 444 -16.57 -2.26 -4.39
C VAL A 444 -17.25 -1.63 -5.61
N ASP A 445 -16.59 -1.57 -6.76
CA ASP A 445 -17.16 -1.05 -8.00
C ASP A 445 -18.46 -1.79 -8.38
N VAL A 446 -18.50 -3.11 -8.19
CA VAL A 446 -19.70 -3.93 -8.42
C VAL A 446 -20.80 -3.61 -7.42
N ALA A 447 -20.46 -3.48 -6.13
CA ALA A 447 -21.40 -3.12 -5.08
C ALA A 447 -22.06 -1.76 -5.35
N ASP A 448 -21.23 -0.76 -5.63
CA ASP A 448 -21.64 0.62 -5.90
C ASP A 448 -22.54 0.70 -7.14
N SER A 449 -22.17 -0.02 -8.21
CA SER A 449 -22.91 0.03 -9.46
C SER A 449 -24.32 -0.55 -9.35
N TYR A 450 -24.51 -1.62 -8.56
CA TYR A 450 -25.76 -2.39 -8.54
C TYR A 450 -26.97 -1.57 -8.08
N GLY A 451 -26.77 -0.67 -7.11
CA GLY A 451 -27.82 0.26 -6.66
C GLY A 451 -28.36 1.13 -7.79
N SER A 452 -27.48 1.53 -8.72
CA SER A 452 -27.76 2.42 -9.85
C SER A 452 -28.22 1.69 -11.13
N ILE A 453 -28.35 0.35 -11.10
CA ILE A 453 -28.91 -0.41 -12.24
C ILE A 453 -30.43 -0.40 -12.14
N TYR A 454 -31.14 0.32 -13.00
CA TYR A 454 -32.62 0.36 -12.94
C TYR A 454 -33.29 -0.76 -13.75
N ASN A 455 -32.62 -1.27 -14.78
CA ASN A 455 -33.16 -2.32 -15.63
C ASN A 455 -33.28 -3.65 -14.87
N PRO A 456 -34.51 -4.18 -14.67
CA PRO A 456 -34.74 -5.38 -13.86
C PRO A 456 -34.12 -6.63 -14.48
N VAL A 457 -34.00 -6.69 -15.82
CA VAL A 457 -33.37 -7.82 -16.51
C VAL A 457 -31.87 -7.85 -16.21
N VAL A 458 -31.21 -6.69 -16.28
CA VAL A 458 -29.78 -6.56 -15.99
C VAL A 458 -29.49 -6.82 -14.51
N LYS A 459 -30.30 -6.28 -13.59
CA LYS A 459 -30.20 -6.56 -12.15
C LYS A 459 -30.26 -8.06 -11.87
N LYS A 460 -31.23 -8.75 -12.47
CA LYS A 460 -31.38 -10.20 -12.33
C LYS A 460 -30.16 -10.96 -12.84
N ILE A 461 -29.63 -10.61 -14.02
CA ILE A 461 -28.42 -11.24 -14.58
C ILE A 461 -27.24 -11.11 -13.61
N VAL A 462 -27.04 -9.92 -13.05
CA VAL A 462 -25.94 -9.65 -12.11
C VAL A 462 -26.10 -10.46 -10.82
N LEU A 463 -27.31 -10.48 -10.23
CA LEU A 463 -27.60 -11.23 -9.02
C LEU A 463 -27.46 -12.74 -9.21
N ASP A 464 -28.01 -13.28 -10.31
CA ASP A 464 -27.91 -14.69 -10.65
C ASP A 464 -26.43 -15.11 -10.80
N GLN A 465 -25.62 -14.29 -11.49
CA GLN A 465 -24.19 -14.57 -11.67
C GLN A 465 -23.38 -14.49 -10.36
N ILE A 466 -23.70 -13.55 -9.45
CA ILE A 466 -23.08 -13.51 -8.11
C ILE A 466 -23.35 -14.81 -7.34
N ASN A 467 -24.59 -15.31 -7.39
CA ASN A 467 -24.96 -16.55 -6.72
C ASN A 467 -24.26 -17.77 -7.36
N GLU A 468 -24.14 -17.81 -8.69
CA GLU A 468 -23.35 -18.83 -9.39
C GLU A 468 -21.88 -18.83 -8.94
N ASN A 469 -21.25 -17.64 -8.87
CA ASN A 469 -19.86 -17.49 -8.44
C ASN A 469 -19.65 -17.87 -6.97
N LEU A 470 -20.64 -17.60 -6.10
CA LEU A 470 -20.64 -18.06 -4.72
C LEU A 470 -20.64 -19.60 -4.65
N MET A 471 -21.57 -20.25 -5.37
CA MET A 471 -21.64 -21.71 -5.43
C MET A 471 -20.35 -22.34 -5.98
N GLU A 472 -19.72 -21.73 -6.98
CA GLU A 472 -18.42 -22.17 -7.51
C GLU A 472 -17.30 -21.99 -6.48
N SER A 473 -17.31 -20.89 -5.73
CA SER A 473 -16.34 -20.63 -4.65
C SER A 473 -16.50 -21.61 -3.48
N GLU A 474 -17.72 -22.05 -3.19
CA GLU A 474 -18.01 -23.10 -2.21
C GLU A 474 -17.49 -24.46 -2.70
N LYS A 475 -17.80 -24.85 -3.94
CA LYS A 475 -17.34 -26.10 -4.54
C LYS A 475 -15.81 -26.19 -4.64
N SER A 476 -15.15 -25.08 -4.95
CA SER A 476 -13.68 -24.99 -5.06
C SER A 476 -12.98 -24.73 -3.73
N ASN A 477 -13.71 -24.58 -2.63
CA ASN A 477 -13.21 -24.19 -1.31
C ASN A 477 -12.37 -22.88 -1.34
N ASN A 478 -12.73 -21.96 -2.24
CA ASN A 478 -12.12 -20.64 -2.34
C ASN A 478 -12.70 -19.70 -1.29
N LYS A 479 -12.08 -19.68 -0.10
CA LYS A 479 -12.52 -18.84 1.02
C LYS A 479 -12.69 -17.36 0.67
N ARG A 480 -11.79 -16.81 -0.15
CA ARG A 480 -11.86 -15.39 -0.55
C ARG A 480 -13.07 -15.13 -1.43
N GLY A 481 -13.33 -16.01 -2.40
CA GLY A 481 -14.52 -15.95 -3.24
C GLY A 481 -15.81 -16.08 -2.41
N GLN A 482 -15.86 -17.04 -1.49
CA GLN A 482 -17.00 -17.20 -0.58
C GLN A 482 -17.32 -15.91 0.17
N THR A 483 -16.31 -15.27 0.77
CA THR A 483 -16.51 -13.99 1.48
C THR A 483 -17.01 -12.89 0.54
N ILE A 484 -16.34 -12.67 -0.60
CA ILE A 484 -16.70 -11.57 -1.52
C ILE A 484 -18.12 -11.77 -2.07
N TYR A 485 -18.42 -12.94 -2.63
CA TYR A 485 -19.71 -13.19 -3.28
C TYR A 485 -20.85 -13.32 -2.27
N SER A 486 -20.58 -13.83 -1.06
CA SER A 486 -21.59 -13.85 0.01
C SER A 486 -21.96 -12.43 0.45
N LEU A 487 -20.98 -11.55 0.67
CA LEU A 487 -21.22 -10.16 1.02
C LEU A 487 -21.99 -9.42 -0.08
N LEU A 488 -21.58 -9.58 -1.35
CA LEU A 488 -22.29 -8.96 -2.48
C LEU A 488 -23.72 -9.47 -2.63
N SER A 489 -23.95 -10.79 -2.49
CA SER A 489 -25.29 -11.38 -2.53
C SER A 489 -26.18 -10.79 -1.42
N ILE A 490 -25.65 -10.68 -0.20
CA ILE A 490 -26.35 -10.09 0.94
C ILE A 490 -26.70 -8.62 0.68
N ILE A 491 -25.75 -7.80 0.20
CA ILE A 491 -25.97 -6.39 -0.13
C ILE A 491 -27.03 -6.25 -1.23
N PHE A 492 -26.97 -7.08 -2.26
CA PHE A 492 -27.90 -6.98 -3.40
C PHE A 492 -29.32 -7.37 -3.03
N LEU A 493 -29.48 -8.40 -2.20
CA LEU A 493 -30.78 -8.82 -1.72
C LEU A 493 -31.33 -7.85 -0.65
N SER A 494 -30.49 -7.15 0.11
CA SER A 494 -30.98 -6.14 1.07
C SER A 494 -31.53 -4.88 0.39
N LEU A 495 -31.11 -4.61 -0.85
CA LEU A 495 -31.67 -3.54 -1.68
C LEU A 495 -33.07 -3.88 -2.24
N ASP A 496 -33.49 -5.15 -2.16
CA ASP A 496 -34.85 -5.56 -2.49
C ASP A 496 -35.76 -5.40 -1.26
N SER A 497 -36.63 -4.39 -1.30
CA SER A 497 -37.58 -4.08 -0.23
C SER A 497 -38.58 -5.20 0.06
N THR A 498 -38.71 -6.20 -0.83
CA THR A 498 -39.57 -7.37 -0.63
C THR A 498 -38.87 -8.52 0.10
N ALA A 499 -37.53 -8.57 0.09
CA ALA A 499 -36.75 -9.66 0.66
C ALA A 499 -36.64 -9.62 2.20
N LYS A 500 -36.92 -8.46 2.83
CA LYS A 500 -36.90 -8.27 4.30
C LYS A 500 -35.64 -8.82 4.99
N ILE A 501 -34.47 -8.62 4.39
CA ILE A 501 -33.21 -9.10 4.95
C ILE A 501 -32.68 -8.11 5.98
N ASP A 502 -32.50 -8.59 7.21
CA ASP A 502 -31.78 -7.87 8.27
C ASP A 502 -30.26 -7.97 8.06
N LEU A 503 -29.77 -7.08 7.20
CA LEU A 503 -28.36 -6.89 6.87
C LEU A 503 -27.47 -6.68 8.13
N PRO A 504 -27.83 -5.79 9.08
CA PRO A 504 -27.16 -5.62 10.38
C PRO A 504 -26.92 -6.93 11.14
N SER A 505 -27.97 -7.72 11.35
CA SER A 505 -27.89 -8.96 12.13
C SER A 505 -27.05 -10.03 11.43
N ARG A 506 -27.06 -10.08 10.09
CA ARG A 506 -26.23 -11.04 9.32
C ARG A 506 -24.75 -10.69 9.28
N LEU A 507 -24.42 -9.39 9.28
CA LEU A 507 -23.05 -8.90 9.22
C LEU A 507 -22.45 -8.57 10.60
N GLY A 508 -23.26 -8.59 11.66
CA GLY A 508 -22.83 -8.19 13.01
C GLY A 508 -22.54 -6.70 13.13
N ILE A 509 -23.24 -5.87 12.32
CA ILE A 509 -23.09 -4.41 12.31
C ILE A 509 -24.35 -3.74 12.89
N ASP A 510 -24.24 -2.48 13.31
CA ASP A 510 -25.39 -1.68 13.76
C ASP A 510 -26.44 -1.52 12.63
N GLY A 511 -27.70 -1.30 13.01
CA GLY A 511 -28.79 -0.99 12.07
C GLY A 511 -28.37 -0.02 10.97
N VAL A 512 -28.56 -0.35 9.68
CA VAL A 512 -28.13 0.50 8.55
C VAL A 512 -29.28 1.38 8.02
N TYR A 513 -30.53 0.91 8.15
CA TYR A 513 -31.70 1.59 7.56
C TYR A 513 -32.47 2.47 8.55
N ASP A 514 -32.23 2.32 9.86
CA ASP A 514 -32.92 3.07 10.91
C ASP A 514 -31.93 3.65 11.92
N MET A 515 -32.09 4.91 12.30
CA MET A 515 -31.35 5.57 13.39
C MET A 515 -32.30 5.93 14.53
N PRO A 516 -32.20 5.26 15.71
CA PRO A 516 -33.01 5.63 16.87
C PRO A 516 -32.71 7.07 17.31
N ALA A 517 -33.76 7.86 17.56
CA ALA A 517 -33.61 9.24 18.02
C ALA A 517 -32.78 9.35 19.31
N SER A 518 -32.84 8.34 20.19
CA SER A 518 -32.03 8.27 21.42
C SER A 518 -30.53 8.19 21.15
N LYS A 519 -30.10 7.62 20.01
CA LYS A 519 -28.69 7.63 19.59
C LYS A 519 -28.25 9.02 19.10
N LEU A 520 -29.17 9.89 18.69
CA LEU A 520 -28.86 11.24 18.18
C LEU A 520 -28.90 12.34 19.27
N GLN A 521 -29.46 12.03 20.43
CA GLN A 521 -29.62 12.99 21.51
C GLN A 521 -28.32 13.23 22.28
N ASP A 522 -28.07 14.48 22.63
CA ASP A 522 -27.04 14.88 23.59
C ASP A 522 -27.44 14.53 25.04
N SER A 523 -26.60 14.87 26.00
CA SER A 523 -26.87 14.65 27.43
C SER A 523 -28.11 15.39 27.96
N SER A 524 -28.62 16.38 27.23
CA SER A 524 -29.84 17.14 27.54
C SER A 524 -31.09 16.58 26.83
N GLY A 525 -30.94 15.54 26.01
CA GLY A 525 -32.03 14.98 25.21
C GLY A 525 -32.31 15.73 23.91
N ARG A 526 -31.41 16.63 23.49
CA ARG A 526 -31.54 17.46 22.29
C ARG A 526 -30.76 16.89 21.12
N ILE A 527 -31.35 16.97 19.92
CA ILE A 527 -30.69 16.59 18.67
C ILE A 527 -30.10 17.85 18.04
N ILE A 528 -28.80 17.82 17.74
CA ILE A 528 -28.08 18.94 17.13
C ILE A 528 -27.81 18.61 15.65
N ILE A 529 -28.25 19.52 14.77
CA ILE A 529 -28.11 19.41 13.33
C ILE A 529 -27.20 20.54 12.83
N GLN A 530 -26.20 20.21 12.03
CA GLN A 530 -25.43 21.20 11.27
C GLN A 530 -25.80 21.09 9.79
N GLN A 531 -26.29 22.19 9.22
CA GLN A 531 -26.73 22.27 7.83
C GLN A 531 -25.83 23.23 7.06
N PHE A 532 -25.16 22.70 6.04
CA PHE A 532 -24.30 23.48 5.15
C PHE A 532 -25.12 24.10 4.01
N PHE A 533 -24.84 25.37 3.72
CA PHE A 533 -25.33 26.14 2.57
C PHE A 533 -24.17 26.80 1.84
N TYR A 534 -24.35 27.07 0.55
CA TYR A 534 -23.32 27.59 -0.35
C TYR A 534 -23.75 28.90 -1.00
N GLY A 535 -22.76 29.74 -1.30
CA GLY A 535 -22.93 31.09 -1.81
C GLY A 535 -23.29 31.21 -3.29
N ASP A 536 -23.41 30.08 -3.98
CA ASP A 536 -23.87 30.05 -5.37
C ASP A 536 -25.36 30.40 -5.48
N LYS A 537 -25.82 30.68 -6.71
CA LYS A 537 -27.21 31.11 -6.95
C LYS A 537 -28.22 30.10 -6.41
N ASP A 538 -27.93 28.81 -6.57
CA ASP A 538 -28.78 27.72 -6.09
C ASP A 538 -28.80 27.69 -4.56
N GLY A 539 -27.64 27.73 -3.89
CA GLY A 539 -27.56 27.70 -2.42
C GLY A 539 -28.22 28.90 -1.75
N GLN A 540 -28.11 30.11 -2.33
CA GLN A 540 -28.86 31.29 -1.88
C GLN A 540 -30.38 31.09 -1.99
N GLY A 541 -30.85 30.53 -3.11
CA GLY A 541 -32.27 30.23 -3.33
C GLY A 541 -32.82 29.17 -2.35
N ILE A 542 -32.03 28.12 -2.08
CA ILE A 542 -32.38 27.06 -1.13
C ILE A 542 -32.45 27.62 0.29
N PHE A 543 -31.46 28.42 0.73
CA PHE A 543 -31.43 29.02 2.06
C PHE A 543 -32.65 29.91 2.32
N ASN A 544 -33.02 30.76 1.34
CA ASN A 544 -34.20 31.62 1.45
C ASN A 544 -35.51 30.83 1.53
N SER A 545 -35.57 29.69 0.85
CA SER A 545 -36.75 28.82 0.86
C SER A 545 -36.80 27.91 2.09
N PHE A 546 -35.64 27.58 2.68
CA PHE A 546 -35.51 26.67 3.81
C PHE A 546 -36.36 27.10 5.01
N PHE A 547 -36.28 28.37 5.42
CA PHE A 547 -36.98 28.89 6.60
C PHE A 547 -38.51 28.89 6.49
N LYS A 548 -39.07 28.75 5.28
CA LYS A 548 -40.53 28.63 5.08
C LYS A 548 -41.10 27.37 5.75
N HIS A 549 -40.27 26.36 6.00
CA HIS A 549 -40.66 25.11 6.65
C HIS A 549 -40.60 25.16 8.19
N TYR A 550 -40.15 26.28 8.78
CA TYR A 550 -39.91 26.42 10.22
C TYR A 550 -40.70 27.60 10.81
N PRO A 551 -42.03 27.47 10.99
CA PRO A 551 -42.87 28.56 11.47
C PRO A 551 -42.56 28.91 12.93
N SER A 552 -42.69 30.19 13.27
CA SER A 552 -42.40 30.73 14.62
C SER A 552 -43.26 30.13 15.74
N SER A 553 -44.39 29.52 15.40
CA SER A 553 -45.27 28.81 16.33
C SER A 553 -44.65 27.54 16.93
N ASN A 554 -43.64 26.98 16.26
CA ASN A 554 -42.95 25.74 16.63
C ASN A 554 -41.43 25.90 16.74
N TRP A 555 -40.86 27.01 16.27
CA TRP A 555 -39.42 27.23 16.18
C TRP A 555 -39.03 28.65 16.61
N LYS A 556 -37.92 28.76 17.33
CA LYS A 556 -37.25 30.03 17.64
C LYS A 556 -36.07 30.20 16.69
N LYS A 557 -36.03 31.33 15.98
CA LYS A 557 -34.92 31.72 15.09
C LYS A 557 -34.04 32.78 15.76
N VAL A 558 -32.73 32.57 15.73
CA VAL A 558 -31.71 33.56 16.11
C VAL A 558 -30.83 33.81 14.89
N ASP A 559 -30.81 35.06 14.41
CA ASP A 559 -30.08 35.46 13.21
C ASP A 559 -28.76 36.13 13.60
N LYS A 560 -27.62 35.57 13.17
CA LYS A 560 -26.27 36.08 13.44
C LYS A 560 -25.60 36.51 12.13
N PRO A 561 -24.47 37.25 12.16
CA PRO A 561 -23.83 37.74 10.94
C PRO A 561 -23.50 36.65 9.91
N GLU A 562 -23.03 35.48 10.36
CA GLU A 562 -22.53 34.41 9.50
C GLU A 562 -23.35 33.11 9.57
N TRP A 563 -24.25 32.95 10.54
CA TRP A 563 -25.10 31.77 10.66
C TRP A 563 -26.47 32.09 11.29
N VAL A 564 -27.36 31.11 11.25
CA VAL A 564 -28.69 31.15 11.86
C VAL A 564 -28.85 29.93 12.75
N GLU A 565 -29.45 30.13 13.92
CA GLU A 565 -29.82 29.06 14.85
C GLU A 565 -31.34 28.89 14.85
N LEU A 566 -31.82 27.67 14.64
CA LEU A 566 -33.24 27.31 14.74
C LEU A 566 -33.41 26.31 15.87
N SER A 567 -34.17 26.65 16.91
CA SER A 567 -34.46 25.75 18.03
C SER A 567 -35.94 25.42 18.10
N SER A 568 -36.31 24.15 18.19
CA SER A 568 -37.70 23.75 18.37
C SER A 568 -38.22 24.19 19.74
N THR A 569 -39.45 24.71 19.77
CA THR A 569 -40.16 25.11 20.99
C THR A 569 -41.27 24.11 21.36
N LYS A 570 -41.60 23.20 20.45
CA LYS A 570 -42.58 22.12 20.64
C LYS A 570 -42.05 20.80 20.06
N GLY A 571 -42.50 19.69 20.63
CA GLY A 571 -42.10 18.34 20.19
C GLY A 571 -40.72 17.94 20.69
N LYS A 572 -40.03 17.09 19.92
CA LYS A 572 -38.66 16.66 20.26
C LYS A 572 -37.71 17.88 20.25
N PRO A 573 -36.84 18.05 21.26
CA PRO A 573 -35.86 19.14 21.27
C PRO A 573 -34.85 18.98 20.14
N ILE A 574 -34.84 19.92 19.20
CA ILE A 574 -33.96 19.96 18.03
C ILE A 574 -33.37 21.35 17.94
N THR A 575 -32.08 21.45 17.63
CA THR A 575 -31.44 22.71 17.22
C THR A 575 -30.70 22.52 15.91
N ILE A 576 -30.93 23.41 14.95
CA ILE A 576 -30.29 23.43 13.64
C ILE A 576 -29.39 24.67 13.54
N TYR A 577 -28.13 24.44 13.24
CA TYR A 577 -27.15 25.47 12.95
C TYR A 577 -26.89 25.52 11.44
N CYS A 578 -27.22 26.65 10.83
CA CYS A 578 -27.10 26.86 9.39
C CYS A 578 -26.14 28.01 9.11
N ASN A 579 -25.03 27.78 8.41
CA ASN A 579 -24.22 28.90 7.90
C ASN A 579 -25.02 29.70 6.87
N LYS A 580 -24.70 30.99 6.71
CA LYS A 580 -25.27 31.81 5.65
C LYS A 580 -24.55 31.56 4.32
N PRO A 581 -25.27 31.52 3.19
CA PRO A 581 -24.69 31.42 1.85
C PRO A 581 -24.12 32.78 1.41
N LEU A 582 -23.04 33.22 2.05
CA LEU A 582 -22.33 34.45 1.67
C LEU A 582 -21.60 34.27 0.33
N ASP A 583 -21.06 35.34 -0.27
CA ASP A 583 -20.45 35.30 -1.61
C ASP A 583 -19.41 34.17 -1.79
N ASN A 584 -19.69 33.24 -2.71
CA ASN A 584 -18.84 32.09 -3.03
C ASN A 584 -17.59 32.48 -3.84
N GLU A 585 -17.66 33.49 -4.73
CA GLU A 585 -16.50 33.94 -5.52
C GLU A 585 -15.41 34.54 -4.61
N GLN A 586 -15.82 35.10 -3.48
CA GLN A 586 -14.94 35.60 -2.43
C GLN A 586 -14.69 34.58 -1.30
N SER A 587 -15.21 33.36 -1.44
CA SER A 587 -15.13 32.28 -0.44
C SER A 587 -15.64 32.65 0.95
N LEU A 588 -16.60 33.58 1.03
CA LEU A 588 -17.17 34.06 2.29
C LEU A 588 -18.14 33.04 2.91
N ASP A 589 -18.79 32.21 2.09
CA ASP A 589 -19.59 31.08 2.56
C ASP A 589 -18.74 30.02 3.26
N ALA A 590 -17.61 29.62 2.66
CA ALA A 590 -16.67 28.68 3.26
C ALA A 590 -16.13 29.21 4.59
N LYS A 591 -15.81 30.52 4.65
CA LYS A 591 -15.40 31.17 5.90
C LYS A 591 -16.51 31.17 6.95
N ALA A 592 -17.76 31.39 6.56
CA ALA A 592 -18.90 31.31 7.48
C ALA A 592 -19.14 29.89 8.00
N GLN A 593 -18.91 28.86 7.18
CA GLN A 593 -18.95 27.45 7.60
C GLN A 593 -17.87 27.16 8.64
N GLU A 594 -16.62 27.55 8.38
CA GLU A 594 -15.50 27.34 9.28
C GLU A 594 -15.70 28.08 10.61
N ASN A 595 -16.16 29.33 10.56
CA ASN A 595 -16.46 30.12 11.76
C ASN A 595 -17.58 29.50 12.59
N LEU A 596 -18.62 28.95 11.95
CA LEU A 596 -19.66 28.20 12.63
C LEU A 596 -19.10 26.93 13.27
N GLY A 597 -18.27 26.16 12.56
CA GLY A 597 -17.60 24.97 13.11
C GLY A 597 -16.80 25.29 14.37
N ARG A 598 -15.97 26.34 14.33
CA ARG A 598 -15.20 26.79 15.51
C ARG A 598 -16.10 27.23 16.66
N TYR A 599 -17.23 27.90 16.38
CA TYR A 599 -18.20 28.26 17.40
C TYR A 599 -18.80 27.03 18.08
N LEU A 600 -19.16 26.00 17.30
CA LEU A 600 -19.72 24.75 17.86
C LEU A 600 -18.69 24.04 18.75
N GLU A 601 -17.44 23.91 18.28
CA GLU A 601 -16.35 23.31 19.03
C GLU A 601 -16.04 24.06 20.34
N GLN A 602 -15.89 25.39 20.28
CA GLN A 602 -15.60 26.23 21.45
C GLN A 602 -16.70 26.18 22.52
N ASN A 603 -17.93 25.87 22.14
CA ASN A 603 -19.06 25.75 23.04
C ASN A 603 -19.40 24.29 23.39
N ASN A 604 -18.55 23.34 22.99
CA ASN A 604 -18.74 21.90 23.20
C ASN A 604 -20.12 21.41 22.69
N ILE A 605 -20.54 21.95 21.55
CA ILE A 605 -21.77 21.58 20.85
C ILE A 605 -21.38 20.57 19.78
N GLU A 606 -21.88 19.35 19.90
CA GLU A 606 -21.54 18.23 19.02
C GLU A 606 -22.72 17.88 18.11
N PRO A 607 -22.71 18.27 16.82
CA PRO A 607 -23.73 17.85 15.87
C PRO A 607 -23.73 16.33 15.70
N THR A 608 -24.90 15.73 15.83
CA THR A 608 -25.09 14.29 15.57
C THR A 608 -25.71 14.03 14.20
N VAL A 609 -26.25 15.09 13.57
CA VAL A 609 -26.78 15.07 12.20
C VAL A 609 -26.08 16.16 11.40
N VAL A 610 -25.55 15.79 10.23
CA VAL A 610 -24.98 16.75 9.27
C VAL A 610 -25.74 16.67 7.96
N ILE A 611 -26.04 17.83 7.38
CA ILE A 611 -26.70 17.91 6.09
C ILE A 611 -25.88 18.81 5.15
N HIS A 612 -25.43 18.20 4.06
CA HIS A 612 -24.90 18.85 2.88
C HIS A 612 -26.00 18.93 1.82
N ARG A 613 -26.27 20.13 1.31
CA ARG A 613 -27.13 20.34 0.15
C ARG A 613 -26.51 21.36 -0.78
N GLY A 614 -25.65 20.87 -1.67
CA GLY A 614 -24.89 21.67 -2.61
C GLY A 614 -24.47 20.82 -3.81
N HIS A 615 -23.80 21.45 -4.77
CA HIS A 615 -23.23 20.74 -5.90
C HIS A 615 -22.05 19.84 -5.50
N SER A 616 -21.74 18.85 -6.34
CA SER A 616 -20.71 17.82 -6.11
C SER A 616 -19.32 18.39 -5.75
N TYR A 617 -19.00 19.58 -6.24
CA TYR A 617 -17.71 20.24 -5.99
C TYR A 617 -17.59 20.88 -4.60
N PHE A 618 -18.68 21.03 -3.85
CA PHE A 618 -18.64 21.50 -2.46
C PHE A 618 -18.49 20.35 -1.45
N VAL A 619 -18.66 19.11 -1.89
CA VAL A 619 -18.73 17.92 -1.01
C VAL A 619 -17.46 17.76 -0.19
N LYS A 620 -16.30 17.84 -0.85
CA LYS A 620 -15.00 17.69 -0.17
C LYS A 620 -14.81 18.70 0.96
N GLY A 621 -15.09 19.98 0.69
CA GLY A 621 -15.00 21.02 1.72
C GLY A 621 -15.97 20.80 2.88
N THR A 622 -17.09 20.08 2.68
CA THR A 622 -17.97 19.68 3.79
C THR A 622 -17.41 18.52 4.58
N ILE A 623 -16.84 17.53 3.89
CA ILE A 623 -16.24 16.34 4.49
C ILE A 623 -15.09 16.75 5.42
N ASP A 624 -14.25 17.68 4.98
CA ASP A 624 -13.15 18.26 5.78
C ASP A 624 -13.65 18.94 7.08
N GLN A 625 -14.93 19.30 7.16
CA GLN A 625 -15.56 19.99 8.29
C GLN A 625 -16.52 19.08 9.08
N LEU A 626 -16.56 17.78 8.82
CA LEU A 626 -17.45 16.87 9.54
C LEU A 626 -17.03 16.72 11.01
N PRO A 627 -17.96 16.90 11.97
CA PRO A 627 -17.69 16.59 13.36
C PRO A 627 -17.64 15.08 13.55
N THR A 628 -16.68 14.59 14.34
CA THR A 628 -16.53 13.15 14.66
C THR A 628 -17.74 12.57 15.40
N SER A 629 -18.59 13.43 15.97
CA SER A 629 -19.86 13.07 16.62
C SER A 629 -20.99 12.75 15.64
N ALA A 630 -20.81 12.99 14.33
CA ALA A 630 -21.85 12.78 13.34
C ALA A 630 -22.25 11.30 13.26
N LYS A 631 -23.56 11.05 13.33
CA LYS A 631 -24.17 9.71 13.27
C LYS A 631 -25.08 9.55 12.06
N VAL A 632 -25.63 10.65 11.55
CA VAL A 632 -26.38 10.68 10.29
C VAL A 632 -25.84 11.80 9.42
N ILE A 633 -25.44 11.48 8.19
CA ILE A 633 -24.87 12.42 7.24
C ILE A 633 -25.70 12.36 5.95
N LEU A 634 -26.32 13.46 5.57
CA LEU A 634 -27.03 13.59 4.29
C LEU A 634 -26.15 14.36 3.31
N LEU A 635 -25.75 13.73 2.21
CA LEU A 635 -24.97 14.30 1.11
C LEU A 635 -25.86 14.48 -0.13
N GLY A 636 -26.55 15.61 -0.17
CA GLY A 636 -27.43 15.99 -1.29
C GLY A 636 -26.64 16.57 -2.47
N SER A 637 -25.81 15.77 -3.12
CA SER A 637 -24.92 16.14 -4.22
C SER A 637 -24.59 14.93 -5.11
N CYS A 638 -24.68 15.04 -6.43
CA CYS A 638 -24.33 13.93 -7.33
C CYS A 638 -22.89 13.44 -7.08
N GLY A 639 -22.71 12.15 -6.81
CA GLY A 639 -21.38 11.59 -6.55
C GLY A 639 -20.92 11.63 -5.10
N GLY A 640 -21.75 12.11 -4.15
CA GLY A 640 -21.41 12.13 -2.72
C GLY A 640 -21.08 10.75 -2.12
N TYR A 641 -21.52 9.66 -2.78
CA TYR A 641 -21.17 8.29 -2.40
C TYR A 641 -19.69 7.94 -2.70
N GLN A 642 -19.02 8.64 -3.62
CA GLN A 642 -17.61 8.36 -3.95
C GLN A 642 -16.67 8.63 -2.75
N SER A 643 -17.10 9.50 -1.82
CA SER A 643 -16.35 9.87 -0.62
C SER A 643 -16.77 9.08 0.63
N LEU A 644 -17.52 7.98 0.50
CA LEU A 644 -17.96 7.17 1.65
C LEU A 644 -16.77 6.68 2.49
N SER A 645 -15.67 6.28 1.85
CA SER A 645 -14.47 5.79 2.55
C SER A 645 -13.86 6.88 3.45
N GLU A 646 -13.65 8.07 2.91
CA GLU A 646 -13.10 9.24 3.63
C GLU A 646 -13.99 9.66 4.81
N ILE A 647 -15.31 9.62 4.63
CA ILE A 647 -16.26 9.92 5.70
C ILE A 647 -16.20 8.87 6.81
N LEU A 648 -16.14 7.59 6.45
CA LEU A 648 -16.09 6.49 7.42
C LEU A 648 -14.75 6.44 8.18
N GLU A 649 -13.67 7.03 7.67
CA GLU A 649 -12.44 7.22 8.44
C GLU A 649 -12.64 8.19 9.61
N SER A 650 -13.41 9.26 9.40
CA SER A 650 -13.66 10.30 10.42
C SER A 650 -14.88 10.00 11.29
N CYS A 651 -15.89 9.34 10.72
CA CYS A 651 -17.18 9.03 11.34
C CYS A 651 -17.54 7.54 11.10
N PRO A 652 -16.85 6.59 11.76
CA PRO A 652 -16.93 5.16 11.42
C PRO A 652 -18.30 4.52 11.68
N SER A 653 -19.14 5.14 12.51
CA SER A 653 -20.50 4.66 12.81
C SER A 653 -21.60 5.49 12.14
N ALA A 654 -21.25 6.41 11.23
CA ALA A 654 -22.24 7.26 10.57
C ALA A 654 -23.05 6.47 9.55
N GLN A 655 -24.38 6.64 9.59
CA GLN A 655 -25.26 6.31 8.48
C GLN A 655 -25.23 7.45 7.47
N ILE A 656 -24.93 7.13 6.21
CA ILE A 656 -24.75 8.12 5.15
C ILE A 656 -25.87 7.96 4.13
N ILE A 657 -26.59 9.04 3.87
CA ILE A 657 -27.60 9.14 2.81
C ILE A 657 -26.99 10.01 1.72
N ALA A 658 -26.61 9.43 0.58
CA ALA A 658 -26.07 10.16 -0.56
C ALA A 658 -27.02 10.08 -1.76
N THR A 659 -27.12 11.16 -2.54
CA THR A 659 -28.03 11.29 -3.70
C THR A 659 -27.34 11.30 -5.04
#